data_AF-A0A1I5JAX0-F1
#
_entry.id   AF-A0A1I5JAX0-F1
#
_cell.length_a   1.000
_cell.length_b   1.000
_cell.length_c   1.000
_cell.angle_alpha   90.00
_cell.angle_beta   90.00
_cell.angle_gamma   90.00
#
_symmetry.space_group_name_H-M   'P 1'
#
loop_
_entity.id
_entity.type
_entity.pdbx_description
1 polymer ?
#
loop_
_entity_poly.entity_id
_entity_poly.type
_entity_poly.pdbx_seq_one_letter_code
_entity_poly.pdbx_strand_id
1 'polypeptide(L)'
;MAVPQKLRNAIARIEAADDALADEISKIRRNPSYKEEAREIAPRISTEVPEGLQEGFNNDFALETIVLRVGRPVLRINDNLPRLDFEDVESQIWKSKLEQARNTLLRTIPSVGRIEVKHHPSYEWLGTGWMVAEDIVVTNRHVAQEFGSRNGEGFVFRQLLDTPVTSSIDFLREQDLSPDLSFQVVKILHIEDDRGPDIAFLKVAPTGNKTLPPQLPLFTGTSLSNTDVAVIGYPARDSRIPDVALMEDIFGKIYNFKRLAPGKITAVTQERLFHDCTTLGGCSGGVVFDLVSGQAVGLHFAGRFLESNYAVPASVVAERLAAIQRSAPVSAGIVPEDKPQALQQLQASPSTPINNTNVQTQTFSFNVPIEVTVTVGQPAIAGAAAAVAQNIQATQPAAIESEDEFYTEGVAEDYDDRTGYKPAFLGTDFPVPLPEIADPAKAADVLRYDRNGEQEHVLRYEHFSVVMSKKRRLCYFSAVNINGAKSRKATRVGWRTDPRIAKDAQILNECYGNPPKFSRGHMTRREDPVWGSETAALRGNADSMCVTNTIPQMQSFNAPVWLGLEDYALDHAREDGMKISVFTGPVFRKNDPVIYGVKIPVISWKIIVFINDETGKLSATGYKMSQKDHLPEEEFVFGAYEAAQTSITNIEKLTGLSFGELSAHDPLNEQSELPALPLDNVRQIRF
;
A
#
# COMPACT_ATOMS: atom_id res chain seq x y z
N MET A 1 13.22 -4.92 16.52
CA MET A 1 14.71 -4.92 16.41
C MET A 1 15.14 -3.55 15.93
N ALA A 2 16.04 -2.87 16.65
CA ALA A 2 16.51 -1.52 16.31
C ALA A 2 17.23 -1.48 14.94
N VAL A 3 17.15 -0.36 14.23
CA VAL A 3 17.75 -0.16 12.88
C VAL A 3 19.24 -0.52 12.82
N PRO A 4 20.09 -0.12 13.79
CA PRO A 4 21.51 -0.51 13.81
C PRO A 4 21.72 -2.03 13.84
N GLN A 5 20.88 -2.76 14.59
CA GLN A 5 20.98 -4.22 14.65
C GLN A 5 20.50 -4.87 13.34
N LYS A 6 19.44 -4.33 12.71
CA LYS A 6 18.99 -4.82 11.39
C LYS A 6 20.06 -4.59 10.32
N LEU A 7 20.72 -3.42 10.33
CA LEU A 7 21.81 -3.08 9.43
C LEU A 7 22.98 -4.07 9.58
N ARG A 8 23.46 -4.28 10.82
CA ARG A 8 24.52 -5.27 11.10
C ARG A 8 24.14 -6.67 10.64
N ASN A 9 22.88 -7.09 10.87
CA ASN A 9 22.41 -8.40 10.43
C ASN A 9 22.34 -8.50 8.89
N ALA A 10 21.97 -7.42 8.19
CA ALA A 10 21.99 -7.38 6.73
C ALA A 10 23.40 -7.54 6.18
N ILE A 11 24.35 -6.79 6.75
CA ILE A 11 25.77 -6.87 6.36
C ILE A 11 26.35 -8.25 6.66
N ALA A 12 26.05 -8.84 7.82
CA ALA A 12 26.49 -10.19 8.15
C ALA A 12 25.97 -11.25 7.15
N ARG A 13 24.75 -11.08 6.61
CA ARG A 13 24.23 -11.96 5.54
C ARG A 13 24.99 -11.76 4.22
N ILE A 14 25.37 -10.53 3.90
CA ILE A 14 26.21 -10.23 2.73
C ILE A 14 27.56 -10.93 2.86
N GLU A 15 28.20 -10.78 4.02
CA GLU A 15 29.51 -11.38 4.31
C GLU A 15 29.46 -12.90 4.27
N ALA A 16 28.40 -13.52 4.79
CA ALA A 16 28.23 -14.97 4.76
C ALA A 16 27.93 -15.54 3.37
N ALA A 17 27.46 -14.71 2.42
CA ALA A 17 27.05 -15.16 1.09
C ALA A 17 28.15 -14.99 0.02
N ASP A 18 29.15 -14.15 0.28
CA ASP A 18 30.20 -13.79 -0.69
C ASP A 18 31.52 -13.42 0.02
N ASP A 19 32.45 -14.38 0.07
CA ASP A 19 33.74 -14.22 0.73
C ASP A 19 34.57 -13.06 0.15
N ALA A 20 34.52 -12.84 -1.16
CA ALA A 20 35.28 -11.77 -1.81
C ALA A 20 34.73 -10.38 -1.43
N LEU A 21 33.41 -10.27 -1.34
CA LEU A 21 32.75 -9.05 -0.89
C LEU A 21 32.94 -8.84 0.64
N ALA A 22 32.97 -9.92 1.43
CA ALA A 22 33.29 -9.86 2.86
C ALA A 22 34.69 -9.29 3.10
N ASP A 23 35.68 -9.75 2.32
CA ASP A 23 37.04 -9.24 2.34
C ASP A 23 37.12 -7.75 1.97
N GLU A 24 36.34 -7.32 0.96
CA GLU A 24 36.26 -5.91 0.57
C GLU A 24 35.64 -5.05 1.67
N ILE A 25 34.48 -5.44 2.20
CA ILE A 25 33.79 -4.77 3.30
C ILE A 25 34.70 -4.64 4.54
N SER A 26 35.46 -5.69 4.87
CA SER A 26 36.46 -5.67 5.95
C SER A 26 37.59 -4.66 5.71
N LYS A 27 37.97 -4.41 4.45
CA LYS A 27 38.94 -3.35 4.09
C LYS A 27 38.32 -1.97 4.22
N ILE A 28 37.06 -1.78 3.81
CA ILE A 28 36.31 -0.51 3.98
C ILE A 28 36.28 -0.10 5.46
N ARG A 29 35.89 -1.02 6.36
CA ARG A 29 35.86 -0.76 7.82
C ARG A 29 37.21 -0.32 8.40
N ARG A 30 38.33 -0.69 7.78
CA ARG A 30 39.69 -0.35 8.23
C ARG A 30 40.26 0.91 7.57
N ASN A 31 39.67 1.38 6.49
CA ASN A 31 40.20 2.49 5.69
C ASN A 31 39.93 3.85 6.36
N PRO A 32 40.97 4.67 6.61
CA PRO A 32 40.82 5.98 7.24
C PRO A 32 39.88 6.95 6.49
N SER A 33 39.84 6.91 5.15
CA SER A 33 39.00 7.81 4.35
C SER A 33 37.52 7.59 4.60
N TYR A 34 37.09 6.32 4.62
CA TYR A 34 35.68 5.97 4.89
C TYR A 34 35.28 6.20 6.35
N LYS A 35 36.24 6.10 7.29
CA LYS A 35 36.00 6.51 8.68
C LYS A 35 35.81 8.01 8.81
N GLU A 36 36.51 8.81 8.01
CA GLU A 36 36.33 10.25 8.01
C GLU A 36 35.01 10.63 7.36
N GLU A 37 34.68 10.03 6.21
CA GLU A 37 33.36 10.17 5.59
C GLU A 37 32.25 9.81 6.60
N ALA A 38 32.36 8.66 7.28
CA ALA A 38 31.42 8.24 8.32
C ALA A 38 31.20 9.31 9.40
N ARG A 39 32.24 10.06 9.80
CA ARG A 39 32.11 11.18 10.76
C ARG A 39 31.37 12.37 10.19
N GLU A 40 31.49 12.64 8.89
CA GLU A 40 30.77 13.74 8.23
C GLU A 40 29.29 13.45 8.01
N ILE A 41 28.93 12.18 7.75
CA ILE A 41 27.53 11.74 7.62
C ILE A 41 26.88 11.37 8.95
N ALA A 42 27.64 10.97 9.98
CA ALA A 42 27.11 10.62 11.30
C ALA A 42 26.14 11.65 11.92
N PRO A 43 26.34 12.98 11.83
CA PRO A 43 25.39 13.98 12.32
C PRO A 43 24.06 14.01 11.54
N ARG A 44 24.05 13.47 10.32
CA ARG A 44 22.86 13.39 9.44
C ARG A 44 22.12 12.07 9.64
N ILE A 45 22.80 11.07 10.18
CA ILE A 45 22.31 9.70 10.39
C ILE A 45 22.07 9.52 11.90
N SER A 46 20.81 9.70 12.32
CA SER A 46 20.24 9.57 13.68
C SER A 46 20.16 10.82 14.57
N THR A 47 18.92 11.06 15.05
CA THR A 47 18.49 12.04 16.07
C THR A 47 17.97 11.38 17.35
N GLU A 48 18.25 10.08 17.59
CA GLU A 48 17.63 9.30 18.69
C GLU A 48 18.63 8.68 19.69
N VAL A 49 19.80 9.29 19.93
CA VAL A 49 20.72 8.83 20.99
C VAL A 49 20.75 9.85 22.13
N PRO A 50 20.53 9.48 23.40
CA PRO A 50 20.64 10.38 24.55
C PRO A 50 22.04 11.03 24.66
N GLU A 51 22.11 12.28 25.11
CA GLU A 51 23.37 13.03 25.26
C GLU A 51 24.36 12.27 26.17
N GLY A 52 25.56 11.98 25.64
CA GLY A 52 26.66 11.31 26.36
C GLY A 52 27.21 10.02 25.72
N LEU A 53 26.47 9.38 24.79
CA LEU A 53 26.89 8.17 24.04
C LEU A 53 26.90 8.37 22.50
N GLN A 54 26.57 9.57 22.02
CA GLN A 54 26.31 9.90 20.60
C GLN A 54 27.51 9.72 19.66
N GLU A 55 28.70 10.20 20.01
CA GLU A 55 29.81 10.31 19.05
C GLU A 55 30.38 8.96 18.61
N GLY A 56 30.54 8.00 19.52
CA GLY A 56 31.07 6.67 19.19
C GLY A 56 30.04 5.79 18.45
N PHE A 57 28.78 5.86 18.86
CA PHE A 57 27.70 5.06 18.31
C PHE A 57 27.28 5.51 16.90
N ASN A 58 27.18 6.83 16.67
CA ASN A 58 26.79 7.37 15.37
C ASN A 58 27.87 7.15 14.30
N ASN A 59 29.15 7.19 14.68
CA ASN A 59 30.26 6.93 13.76
C ASN A 59 30.31 5.46 13.31
N ASP A 60 30.15 4.51 14.23
CA ASP A 60 30.11 3.08 13.87
C ASP A 60 28.88 2.76 13.01
N PHE A 61 27.73 3.37 13.29
CA PHE A 61 26.51 3.19 12.51
C PHE A 61 26.59 3.81 11.11
N ALA A 62 27.16 5.01 10.98
CA ALA A 62 27.41 5.66 9.69
C ALA A 62 28.45 4.88 8.86
N LEU A 63 29.46 4.28 9.50
CA LEU A 63 30.41 3.41 8.81
C LEU A 63 29.73 2.14 8.28
N GLU A 64 28.87 1.49 9.08
CA GLU A 64 28.11 0.33 8.59
C GLU A 64 27.12 0.70 7.47
N THR A 65 26.66 1.95 7.42
CA THR A 65 25.86 2.48 6.30
C THR A 65 26.66 2.53 5.00
N ILE A 66 27.88 3.08 5.05
CA ILE A 66 28.80 3.07 3.91
C ILE A 66 29.11 1.63 3.50
N VAL A 67 29.34 0.74 4.46
CA VAL A 67 29.58 -0.69 4.21
C VAL A 67 28.40 -1.32 3.46
N LEU A 68 27.15 -1.02 3.83
CA LEU A 68 25.98 -1.50 3.10
C LEU A 68 25.92 -0.92 1.69
N ARG A 69 26.22 0.37 1.49
CA ARG A 69 26.27 1.03 0.17
C ARG A 69 27.31 0.38 -0.75
N VAL A 70 28.47 0.01 -0.22
CA VAL A 70 29.50 -0.75 -0.95
C VAL A 70 29.02 -2.18 -1.22
N GLY A 71 28.40 -2.83 -0.23
CA GLY A 71 27.95 -4.21 -0.32
C GLY A 71 26.75 -4.42 -1.26
N ARG A 72 25.82 -3.46 -1.36
CA ARG A 72 24.63 -3.51 -2.21
C ARG A 72 24.39 -2.13 -2.86
N PRO A 73 25.24 -1.75 -3.84
CA PRO A 73 25.19 -0.43 -4.45
C PRO A 73 23.91 -0.25 -5.28
N VAL A 74 23.51 1.01 -5.50
CA VAL A 74 22.42 1.37 -6.40
C VAL A 74 22.97 2.31 -7.47
N LEU A 75 22.96 1.85 -8.71
CA LEU A 75 23.58 2.54 -9.83
C LEU A 75 22.56 3.31 -10.65
N ARG A 76 22.96 4.47 -11.15
CA ARG A 76 22.22 5.19 -12.19
C ARG A 76 22.28 4.43 -13.52
N ILE A 77 21.26 4.62 -14.34
CA ILE A 77 21.24 4.19 -15.72
C ILE A 77 21.04 5.45 -16.57
N ASN A 78 21.96 5.69 -17.50
CA ASN A 78 21.92 6.82 -18.42
C ASN A 78 22.10 6.34 -19.88
N ASP A 79 21.35 6.96 -20.79
CA ASP A 79 21.40 6.85 -22.24
C ASP A 79 20.89 5.56 -22.90
N ASN A 80 20.35 4.57 -22.17
CA ASN A 80 19.97 3.25 -22.72
C ASN A 80 21.03 2.61 -23.67
N LEU A 81 22.27 3.11 -23.63
CA LEU A 81 23.41 2.90 -24.52
C LEU A 81 24.64 2.64 -23.63
N PRO A 82 25.74 2.07 -24.15
CA PRO A 82 26.78 1.38 -23.37
C PRO A 82 27.69 2.23 -22.47
N ARG A 83 27.18 3.30 -21.86
CA ARG A 83 27.83 4.02 -20.76
C ARG A 83 27.29 3.51 -19.43
N LEU A 84 27.65 2.27 -19.13
CA LEU A 84 27.69 1.82 -17.75
C LEU A 84 28.90 2.52 -17.10
N ASP A 85 28.74 3.80 -16.80
CA ASP A 85 29.71 4.52 -15.98
C ASP A 85 29.60 3.97 -14.56
N PHE A 86 30.29 2.87 -14.32
CA PHE A 86 30.44 2.26 -13.01
C PHE A 86 31.30 3.13 -12.06
N GLU A 87 31.50 4.41 -12.36
CA GLU A 87 32.13 5.38 -11.46
C GLU A 87 31.31 5.52 -10.16
N ASP A 88 30.00 5.32 -10.24
CA ASP A 88 29.09 5.27 -9.08
C ASP A 88 29.28 3.99 -8.21
N VAL A 89 30.11 3.03 -8.64
CA VAL A 89 30.33 1.77 -7.91
C VAL A 89 31.62 1.84 -7.09
N GLU A 90 31.46 2.03 -5.79
CA GLU A 90 32.60 2.03 -4.85
C GLU A 90 33.22 0.62 -4.68
N SER A 91 32.41 -0.44 -4.79
CA SER A 91 32.85 -1.83 -4.71
C SER A 91 33.57 -2.29 -5.97
N GLN A 92 34.82 -2.71 -5.85
CA GLN A 92 35.58 -3.32 -6.95
C GLN A 92 35.04 -4.71 -7.29
N ILE A 93 34.49 -5.44 -6.31
CA ILE A 93 33.85 -6.74 -6.54
C ILE A 93 32.61 -6.58 -7.42
N TRP A 94 31.69 -5.67 -7.07
CA TRP A 94 30.52 -5.41 -7.90
C TRP A 94 30.88 -4.79 -9.24
N LYS A 95 31.86 -3.89 -9.28
CA LYS A 95 32.37 -3.35 -10.55
C LYS A 95 32.82 -4.47 -11.49
N SER A 96 33.64 -5.40 -11.01
CA SER A 96 34.10 -6.54 -11.82
C SER A 96 32.93 -7.43 -12.28
N LYS A 97 31.99 -7.77 -11.38
CA LYS A 97 30.81 -8.57 -11.73
C LYS A 97 29.94 -7.90 -12.79
N LEU A 98 29.70 -6.60 -12.66
CA LEU A 98 28.88 -5.84 -13.59
C LEU A 98 29.58 -5.60 -14.93
N GLU A 99 30.90 -5.42 -14.94
CA GLU A 99 31.71 -5.38 -16.17
C GLU A 99 31.64 -6.70 -16.94
N GLN A 100 31.70 -7.84 -16.24
CA GLN A 100 31.50 -9.16 -16.84
C GLN A 100 30.07 -9.34 -17.38
N ALA A 101 29.07 -8.80 -16.68
CA ALA A 101 27.67 -8.84 -17.07
C ALA A 101 27.28 -7.77 -18.13
N ARG A 102 28.23 -6.96 -18.63
CA ARG A 102 27.96 -5.81 -19.51
C ARG A 102 27.03 -6.15 -20.69
N ASN A 103 27.33 -7.22 -21.42
CA ASN A 103 26.51 -7.61 -22.59
C ASN A 103 25.08 -8.05 -22.20
N THR A 104 24.93 -8.60 -21.01
CA THR A 104 23.62 -8.96 -20.45
C THR A 104 22.84 -7.72 -20.03
N LEU A 105 23.49 -6.77 -19.36
CA LEU A 105 22.90 -5.48 -18.97
C LEU A 105 22.41 -4.69 -20.20
N LEU A 106 23.22 -4.62 -21.26
CA LEU A 106 22.88 -3.92 -22.51
C LEU A 106 21.64 -4.48 -23.20
N ARG A 107 21.33 -5.77 -23.01
CA ARG A 107 20.13 -6.40 -23.55
C ARG A 107 18.93 -6.25 -22.62
N THR A 108 19.17 -6.17 -21.31
CA THR A 108 18.11 -6.22 -20.30
C THR A 108 17.51 -4.85 -20.01
N ILE A 109 18.36 -3.84 -19.83
CA ILE A 109 17.97 -2.48 -19.43
C ILE A 109 16.93 -1.83 -20.36
N PRO A 110 17.01 -1.98 -21.70
CA PRO A 110 16.03 -1.36 -22.60
C PRO A 110 14.63 -1.96 -22.50
N SER A 111 14.49 -3.18 -21.97
CA SER A 111 13.22 -3.90 -21.87
C SER A 111 12.48 -3.69 -20.55
N VAL A 112 12.97 -2.79 -19.69
CA VAL A 112 12.36 -2.44 -18.40
C VAL A 112 11.97 -0.96 -18.41
N GLY A 113 10.72 -0.68 -18.06
CA GLY A 113 10.12 0.65 -18.16
C GLY A 113 9.24 1.01 -16.97
N ARG A 114 8.94 2.30 -16.83
CA ARG A 114 8.06 2.85 -15.80
C ARG A 114 6.63 2.86 -16.28
N ILE A 115 5.70 2.41 -15.46
CA ILE A 115 4.28 2.44 -15.77
C ILE A 115 3.74 3.83 -15.44
N GLU A 116 3.49 4.59 -16.50
CA GLU A 116 2.87 5.91 -16.46
C GLU A 116 1.34 5.77 -16.49
N VAL A 117 0.66 6.73 -15.89
CA VAL A 117 -0.80 6.86 -15.94
C VAL A 117 -1.19 8.31 -16.18
N LYS A 118 -2.28 8.51 -16.92
CA LYS A 118 -2.92 9.82 -17.09
C LYS A 118 -4.36 9.75 -16.62
N HIS A 119 -4.84 10.88 -16.11
CA HIS A 119 -6.17 11.02 -15.50
C HIS A 119 -6.37 10.14 -14.25
N HIS A 120 -5.27 9.62 -13.68
CA HIS A 120 -5.29 9.01 -12.37
C HIS A 120 -5.34 10.11 -11.29
N PRO A 121 -6.17 9.99 -10.24
CA PRO A 121 -6.41 11.07 -9.29
C PRO A 121 -5.19 11.49 -8.48
N SER A 122 -4.25 10.55 -8.22
CA SER A 122 -3.20 10.76 -7.22
C SER A 122 -1.78 10.53 -7.74
N TYR A 123 -1.62 9.99 -8.94
CA TYR A 123 -0.34 9.48 -9.42
C TYR A 123 -0.15 9.79 -10.90
N GLU A 124 1.06 10.14 -11.29
CA GLU A 124 1.47 10.25 -12.70
C GLU A 124 2.10 8.93 -13.20
N TRP A 125 2.54 8.09 -12.26
CA TRP A 125 3.16 6.79 -12.51
C TRP A 125 2.99 5.90 -11.27
N LEU A 126 3.06 4.58 -11.43
CA LEU A 126 2.66 3.63 -10.37
C LEU A 126 3.73 2.60 -9.99
N GLY A 127 4.57 2.20 -10.95
CA GLY A 127 5.54 1.14 -10.74
C GLY A 127 6.38 0.85 -11.96
N THR A 128 6.92 -0.36 -12.00
CA THR A 128 7.80 -0.87 -13.04
C THR A 128 7.10 -1.98 -13.84
N GLY A 129 7.45 -2.14 -15.10
CA GLY A 129 7.10 -3.31 -15.90
C GLY A 129 8.20 -3.65 -16.89
N TRP A 130 8.14 -4.82 -17.50
CA TRP A 130 9.12 -5.26 -18.48
C TRP A 130 8.53 -6.19 -19.54
N MET A 131 9.19 -6.25 -20.70
CA MET A 131 8.74 -7.04 -21.85
C MET A 131 8.92 -8.54 -21.58
N VAL A 132 7.81 -9.27 -21.44
CA VAL A 132 7.79 -10.72 -21.22
C VAL A 132 7.48 -11.50 -22.50
N ALA A 133 6.85 -10.84 -23.47
CA ALA A 133 6.68 -11.31 -24.85
C ALA A 133 6.70 -10.13 -25.83
N GLU A 134 6.62 -10.36 -27.14
CA GLU A 134 6.74 -9.36 -28.21
C GLU A 134 5.94 -8.06 -27.98
N ASP A 135 4.69 -8.17 -27.51
CA ASP A 135 3.81 -7.03 -27.22
C ASP A 135 3.17 -7.09 -25.83
N ILE A 136 3.76 -7.90 -24.93
CA ILE A 136 3.24 -8.15 -23.58
C ILE A 136 4.24 -7.67 -22.55
N VAL A 137 3.78 -6.77 -21.69
CA VAL A 137 4.46 -6.33 -20.48
C VAL A 137 3.91 -7.09 -19.28
N VAL A 138 4.80 -7.52 -18.39
CA VAL A 138 4.41 -8.01 -17.07
C VAL A 138 4.70 -6.94 -16.01
N THR A 139 3.81 -6.84 -15.02
CA THR A 139 3.95 -6.02 -13.81
C THR A 139 3.23 -6.69 -12.64
N ASN A 140 3.16 -6.06 -11.48
CA ASN A 140 2.40 -6.59 -10.35
C ASN A 140 0.89 -6.37 -10.49
N ARG A 141 0.11 -7.27 -9.88
CA ARG A 141 -1.35 -7.15 -9.77
C ARG A 141 -1.73 -5.84 -9.10
N HIS A 142 -1.10 -5.50 -7.98
CA HIS A 142 -1.43 -4.25 -7.26
C HIS A 142 -1.13 -2.99 -8.09
N VAL A 143 -0.09 -3.01 -8.94
CA VAL A 143 0.20 -1.89 -9.86
C VAL A 143 -0.88 -1.78 -10.94
N ALA A 144 -1.28 -2.90 -11.55
CA ALA A 144 -2.31 -2.89 -12.59
C ALA A 144 -3.72 -2.57 -12.05
N GLN A 145 -4.00 -2.94 -10.80
CA GLN A 145 -5.28 -2.65 -10.14
C GLN A 145 -5.54 -1.15 -9.97
N GLU A 146 -4.52 -0.28 -9.96
CA GLU A 146 -4.70 1.17 -9.84
C GLU A 146 -5.33 1.82 -11.09
N PHE A 147 -5.10 1.26 -12.29
CA PHE A 147 -5.67 1.77 -13.54
C PHE A 147 -6.59 0.77 -14.26
N GLY A 148 -6.70 -0.45 -13.76
CA GLY A 148 -7.52 -1.52 -14.32
C GLY A 148 -8.52 -2.10 -13.32
N SER A 149 -9.62 -2.65 -13.84
CA SER A 149 -10.56 -3.45 -13.06
C SER A 149 -11.11 -4.61 -13.89
N ARG A 150 -11.51 -5.68 -13.20
CA ARG A 150 -12.19 -6.83 -13.82
C ARG A 150 -13.60 -6.41 -14.25
N ASN A 151 -14.00 -6.81 -15.45
CA ASN A 151 -15.36 -6.60 -15.98
C ASN A 151 -15.80 -7.85 -16.75
N GLY A 152 -16.68 -8.64 -16.13
CA GLY A 152 -17.04 -9.98 -16.63
C GLY A 152 -15.81 -10.89 -16.73
N GLU A 153 -15.64 -11.54 -17.88
CA GLU A 153 -14.48 -12.40 -18.17
C GLU A 153 -13.22 -11.61 -18.57
N GLY A 154 -13.33 -10.29 -18.78
CA GLY A 154 -12.24 -9.43 -19.23
C GLY A 154 -11.82 -8.36 -18.22
N PHE A 155 -11.02 -7.41 -18.69
CA PHE A 155 -10.54 -6.28 -17.92
C PHE A 155 -10.74 -4.98 -18.70
N VAL A 156 -11.08 -3.92 -17.98
CA VAL A 156 -11.26 -2.57 -18.52
C VAL A 156 -10.39 -1.58 -17.75
N PHE A 157 -10.06 -0.47 -18.40
CA PHE A 157 -9.43 0.64 -17.72
C PHE A 157 -10.44 1.31 -16.78
N ARG A 158 -9.97 1.72 -15.61
CA ARG A 158 -10.78 2.49 -14.66
C ARG A 158 -11.18 3.82 -15.28
N GLN A 159 -12.35 4.32 -14.88
CA GLN A 159 -12.84 5.62 -15.28
C GLN A 159 -12.96 6.53 -14.05
N LEU A 160 -12.62 7.81 -14.27
CA LEU A 160 -12.87 8.90 -13.35
C LEU A 160 -13.87 9.84 -14.03
N LEU A 161 -15.11 9.87 -13.52
CA LEU A 161 -16.25 10.48 -14.22
C LEU A 161 -16.35 9.91 -15.65
N ASP A 162 -16.28 10.77 -16.66
CA ASP A 162 -16.32 10.42 -18.10
C ASP A 162 -14.93 10.26 -18.75
N THR A 163 -13.84 10.40 -17.99
CA THR A 163 -12.48 10.32 -18.53
C THR A 163 -11.81 9.00 -18.12
N PRO A 164 -11.41 8.14 -19.08
CA PRO A 164 -10.70 6.91 -18.76
C PRO A 164 -9.29 7.21 -18.27
N VAL A 165 -8.88 6.49 -17.22
CA VAL A 165 -7.47 6.39 -16.84
C VAL A 165 -6.77 5.66 -17.98
N THR A 166 -5.78 6.30 -18.58
CA THR A 166 -4.95 5.67 -19.61
C THR A 166 -3.59 5.34 -19.03
N SER A 167 -3.01 4.22 -19.42
CA SER A 167 -1.66 3.84 -19.01
C SER A 167 -0.73 3.70 -20.21
N SER A 168 0.55 3.99 -19.99
CA SER A 168 1.64 3.72 -20.92
C SER A 168 2.86 3.21 -20.14
N ILE A 169 3.80 2.59 -20.84
CA ILE A 169 5.09 2.21 -20.27
C ILE A 169 6.21 3.03 -20.94
N ASP A 170 6.97 3.79 -20.15
CA ASP A 170 8.15 4.54 -20.60
C ASP A 170 9.43 3.72 -20.35
N PHE A 171 10.04 3.20 -21.41
CA PHE A 171 11.27 2.40 -21.34
C PHE A 171 12.55 3.24 -21.20
N LEU A 172 12.49 4.57 -21.10
CA LEU A 172 13.68 5.44 -21.12
C LEU A 172 13.74 6.45 -19.98
N ARG A 173 12.79 6.47 -19.05
CA ARG A 173 12.74 7.49 -17.98
C ARG A 173 14.00 7.55 -17.10
N GLU A 174 14.95 8.40 -17.49
CA GLU A 174 16.30 8.57 -16.93
C GLU A 174 16.55 10.05 -16.59
N GLN A 175 17.53 10.35 -15.72
CA GLN A 175 17.69 11.68 -15.12
C GLN A 175 18.10 12.77 -16.12
N ASP A 176 19.03 12.43 -17.01
CA ASP A 176 19.72 13.39 -17.89
C ASP A 176 19.07 13.51 -19.28
N LEU A 177 17.97 12.79 -19.49
CA LEU A 177 17.33 12.58 -20.79
C LEU A 177 15.86 13.00 -20.80
N SER A 178 15.47 13.75 -21.83
CA SER A 178 14.07 14.08 -22.18
C SER A 178 13.47 13.35 -23.41
N PRO A 179 13.96 12.20 -23.93
CA PRO A 179 13.21 11.45 -24.93
C PRO A 179 12.16 10.56 -24.25
N ASP A 180 10.91 10.72 -24.68
CA ASP A 180 9.80 9.86 -24.29
C ASP A 180 9.82 8.57 -25.14
N LEU A 181 10.16 7.43 -24.54
CA LEU A 181 10.03 6.10 -25.17
C LEU A 181 8.79 5.38 -24.62
N SER A 182 7.66 6.08 -24.57
CA SER A 182 6.38 5.53 -24.12
C SER A 182 5.68 4.65 -25.16
N PHE A 183 5.09 3.55 -24.69
CA PHE A 183 4.20 2.68 -25.45
C PHE A 183 2.86 2.61 -24.73
N GLN A 184 1.76 2.77 -25.47
CA GLN A 184 0.44 2.79 -24.86
C GLN A 184 0.05 1.39 -24.41
N VAL A 185 -0.47 1.26 -23.18
CA VAL A 185 -1.16 0.05 -22.76
C VAL A 185 -2.52 0.06 -23.45
N VAL A 186 -2.71 -0.83 -24.42
CA VAL A 186 -3.93 -0.88 -25.25
C VAL A 186 -4.95 -1.87 -24.72
N LYS A 187 -4.51 -2.86 -23.93
CA LYS A 187 -5.40 -3.84 -23.31
C LYS A 187 -4.78 -4.41 -22.05
N ILE A 188 -5.59 -4.56 -21.01
CA ILE A 188 -5.23 -5.37 -19.85
C ILE A 188 -5.58 -6.82 -20.21
N LEU A 189 -4.57 -7.68 -20.33
CA LEU A 189 -4.76 -9.09 -20.70
C LEU A 189 -5.21 -9.90 -19.50
N HIS A 190 -4.60 -9.63 -18.35
CA HIS A 190 -4.88 -10.34 -17.11
C HIS A 190 -4.42 -9.51 -15.91
N ILE A 191 -5.24 -9.51 -14.86
CA ILE A 191 -4.86 -9.14 -13.50
C ILE A 191 -5.20 -10.36 -12.65
N GLU A 192 -4.20 -10.92 -11.97
CA GLU A 192 -4.40 -12.09 -11.11
C GLU A 192 -5.41 -11.76 -9.99
N ASP A 193 -6.08 -12.77 -9.45
CA ASP A 193 -6.97 -12.58 -8.30
C ASP A 193 -6.17 -12.43 -6.99
N ASP A 194 -6.79 -11.92 -5.93
CA ASP A 194 -6.08 -11.63 -4.66
C ASP A 194 -5.48 -12.85 -3.96
N ARG A 195 -5.98 -14.06 -4.28
CA ARG A 195 -5.44 -15.34 -3.80
C ARG A 195 -4.28 -15.87 -4.63
N GLY A 196 -4.03 -15.28 -5.80
CA GLY A 196 -2.96 -15.68 -6.70
C GLY A 196 -1.67 -14.88 -6.51
N PRO A 197 -0.62 -15.22 -7.25
CA PRO A 197 0.63 -14.47 -7.25
C PRO A 197 0.43 -13.01 -7.69
N ASP A 198 1.28 -12.10 -7.22
CA ASP A 198 1.16 -10.67 -7.52
C ASP A 198 1.64 -10.34 -8.96
N ILE A 199 0.85 -10.74 -9.96
CA ILE A 199 1.17 -10.61 -11.40
C ILE A 199 -0.01 -10.01 -12.17
N ALA A 200 0.31 -9.14 -13.14
CA ALA A 200 -0.58 -8.71 -14.20
C ALA A 200 0.15 -8.68 -15.55
N PHE A 201 -0.61 -8.85 -16.64
CA PHE A 201 -0.11 -8.82 -18.01
C PHE A 201 -0.86 -7.77 -18.83
N LEU A 202 -0.09 -6.95 -19.53
CA LEU A 202 -0.55 -5.77 -20.26
C LEU A 202 -0.12 -5.89 -21.71
N LYS A 203 -1.05 -5.70 -22.65
CA LYS A 203 -0.73 -5.57 -24.08
C LYS A 203 -0.36 -4.12 -24.37
N VAL A 204 0.80 -3.93 -24.98
CA VAL A 204 1.32 -2.61 -25.35
C VAL A 204 1.38 -2.44 -26.85
N ALA A 205 1.21 -1.21 -27.33
CA ALA A 205 1.35 -0.86 -28.73
C ALA A 205 2.27 0.36 -28.90
N PRO A 206 3.01 0.43 -30.02
CA PRO A 206 3.85 1.59 -30.33
C PRO A 206 3.04 2.87 -30.48
N THR A 207 3.55 3.95 -29.89
CA THR A 207 3.08 5.31 -30.16
C THR A 207 3.89 5.86 -31.35
N GLY A 208 3.30 5.85 -32.54
CA GLY A 208 3.98 6.27 -33.79
C GLY A 208 4.97 5.23 -34.33
N ASN A 209 6.09 5.66 -34.92
CA ASN A 209 7.07 4.79 -35.61
C ASN A 209 8.12 4.17 -34.66
N LYS A 210 7.81 4.00 -33.37
CA LYS A 210 8.74 3.44 -32.37
C LYS A 210 8.72 1.91 -32.39
N THR A 211 9.86 1.26 -32.18
CA THR A 211 9.96 -0.21 -32.10
C THR A 211 9.95 -0.65 -30.63
N LEU A 212 9.14 -1.65 -30.29
CA LEU A 212 9.10 -2.23 -28.95
C LEU A 212 10.46 -2.87 -28.58
N PRO A 213 10.91 -2.77 -27.32
CA PRO A 213 12.08 -3.49 -26.85
C PRO A 213 11.92 -5.01 -26.95
N PRO A 214 13.01 -5.78 -27.04
CA PRO A 214 12.93 -7.24 -27.09
C PRO A 214 12.38 -7.81 -25.78
N GLN A 215 11.72 -8.96 -25.85
CA GLN A 215 11.30 -9.70 -24.64
C GLN A 215 12.52 -10.24 -23.85
N LEU A 216 12.39 -10.31 -22.53
CA LEU A 216 13.37 -10.94 -21.66
C LEU A 216 13.08 -12.44 -21.53
N PRO A 217 14.09 -13.32 -21.72
CA PRO A 217 13.90 -14.75 -21.56
C PRO A 217 13.62 -15.08 -20.09
N LEU A 218 12.60 -15.91 -19.83
CA LEU A 218 12.26 -16.38 -18.49
C LEU A 218 13.14 -17.58 -18.09
N PHE A 219 13.65 -17.57 -16.87
CA PHE A 219 14.31 -18.73 -16.29
C PHE A 219 13.27 -19.78 -15.86
N THR A 220 13.44 -21.00 -16.36
CA THR A 220 12.56 -22.16 -16.06
C THR A 220 13.33 -23.35 -15.48
N GLY A 221 14.59 -23.14 -15.10
CA GLY A 221 15.42 -24.16 -14.46
C GLY A 221 15.04 -24.40 -12.99
N THR A 222 15.75 -25.32 -12.35
CA THR A 222 15.40 -25.85 -11.02
C THR A 222 16.26 -25.33 -9.86
N SER A 223 17.33 -24.56 -10.13
CA SER A 223 18.23 -24.04 -9.09
C SER A 223 18.66 -22.61 -9.37
N LEU A 224 18.47 -21.75 -8.37
CA LEU A 224 18.85 -20.33 -8.35
C LEU A 224 19.53 -19.94 -7.02
N SER A 225 20.00 -20.93 -6.26
CA SER A 225 20.55 -20.66 -4.92
C SER A 225 21.88 -19.92 -5.02
N ASN A 226 22.01 -18.81 -4.27
CA ASN A 226 23.20 -17.95 -4.23
C ASN A 226 23.61 -17.34 -5.60
N THR A 227 22.67 -17.22 -6.54
CA THR A 227 22.90 -16.60 -7.84
C THR A 227 23.07 -15.09 -7.72
N ASP A 228 24.07 -14.54 -8.40
CA ASP A 228 24.25 -13.09 -8.54
C ASP A 228 23.18 -12.54 -9.49
N VAL A 229 22.36 -11.62 -8.98
CA VAL A 229 21.23 -11.04 -9.69
C VAL A 229 21.27 -9.52 -9.61
N ALA A 230 20.45 -8.87 -10.42
CA ALA A 230 20.13 -7.46 -10.22
C ALA A 230 18.64 -7.19 -10.40
N VAL A 231 18.19 -6.11 -9.78
CA VAL A 231 16.87 -5.53 -9.98
C VAL A 231 16.99 -4.26 -10.80
N ILE A 232 16.14 -4.11 -11.81
CA ILE A 232 15.92 -2.84 -12.49
C ILE A 232 14.54 -2.33 -12.15
N GLY A 233 14.47 -1.10 -11.67
CA GLY A 233 13.22 -0.47 -11.24
C GLY A 233 13.35 1.04 -11.07
N TYR A 234 12.25 1.66 -10.62
CA TYR A 234 12.13 3.10 -10.45
C TYR A 234 11.90 3.43 -8.97
N PRO A 235 12.96 3.44 -8.14
CA PRO A 235 12.82 3.69 -6.71
C PRO A 235 12.26 5.10 -6.48
N ALA A 236 11.07 5.16 -5.91
CA ALA A 236 10.42 6.35 -5.41
C ALA A 236 11.03 6.78 -4.08
N ARG A 237 10.98 8.07 -3.82
CA ARG A 237 11.29 8.58 -2.49
C ARG A 237 10.20 8.14 -1.53
N ASP A 238 10.56 7.30 -0.57
CA ASP A 238 9.63 6.80 0.42
C ASP A 238 9.92 7.42 1.79
N SER A 239 9.10 8.40 2.18
CA SER A 239 9.23 9.08 3.48
C SER A 239 8.85 8.20 4.67
N ARG A 240 8.30 7.01 4.43
CA ARG A 240 7.77 6.08 5.43
C ARG A 240 8.85 5.14 5.97
N ILE A 241 10.03 5.15 5.34
CA ILE A 241 11.16 4.31 5.73
C ILE A 241 11.77 4.86 7.03
N PRO A 242 12.10 4.00 8.01
CA PRO A 242 12.56 4.43 9.33
C PRO A 242 13.78 5.36 9.33
N ASP A 243 14.65 5.28 8.32
CA ASP A 243 15.86 6.10 8.21
C ASP A 243 15.97 6.73 6.81
N VAL A 244 15.35 7.90 6.66
CA VAL A 244 15.31 8.64 5.39
C VAL A 244 16.70 9.15 5.00
N ALA A 245 17.55 9.50 5.98
CA ALA A 245 18.91 9.96 5.71
C ALA A 245 19.79 8.85 5.16
N LEU A 246 19.68 7.64 5.73
CA LEU A 246 20.30 6.42 5.20
C LEU A 246 19.85 6.13 3.75
N MET A 247 18.56 6.26 3.45
CA MET A 247 18.07 6.05 2.08
C MET A 247 18.52 7.15 1.11
N GLU A 248 18.58 8.40 1.56
CA GLU A 248 19.11 9.50 0.76
C GLU A 248 20.58 9.29 0.40
N ASP A 249 21.36 8.72 1.31
CA ASP A 249 22.75 8.34 1.09
C ASP A 249 22.88 7.17 0.10
N ILE A 250 22.18 6.06 0.35
CA ILE A 250 22.23 4.86 -0.51
C ILE A 250 21.77 5.15 -1.95
N PHE A 251 20.74 5.97 -2.12
CA PHE A 251 20.21 6.31 -3.45
C PHE A 251 20.80 7.61 -4.02
N GLY A 252 21.69 8.30 -3.30
CA GLY A 252 22.28 9.56 -3.76
C GLY A 252 21.23 10.65 -4.07
N LYS A 253 20.13 10.68 -3.31
CA LYS A 253 19.00 11.64 -3.44
C LYS A 253 18.30 11.70 -4.80
N ILE A 254 18.48 10.69 -5.64
CA ILE A 254 17.89 10.65 -6.98
C ILE A 254 16.84 9.54 -7.02
N TYR A 255 15.58 9.94 -7.18
CA TYR A 255 14.40 9.08 -7.13
C TYR A 255 13.55 9.22 -8.38
N ASN A 256 12.66 8.25 -8.61
CA ASN A 256 11.70 8.20 -9.73
C ASN A 256 12.33 7.98 -11.12
N PHE A 257 13.64 7.71 -11.17
CA PHE A 257 14.40 7.41 -12.39
C PHE A 257 14.86 5.96 -12.39
N LYS A 258 15.13 5.42 -13.58
CA LYS A 258 15.56 4.03 -13.75
C LYS A 258 16.87 3.77 -13.02
N ARG A 259 16.92 2.72 -12.20
CA ARG A 259 18.09 2.29 -11.42
C ARG A 259 18.39 0.82 -11.59
N LEU A 260 19.67 0.46 -11.42
CA LEU A 260 20.15 -0.91 -11.33
C LEU A 260 20.64 -1.19 -9.90
N ALA A 261 20.10 -2.22 -9.26
CA ALA A 261 20.50 -2.64 -7.92
C ALA A 261 20.97 -4.10 -7.92
N PRO A 262 22.29 -4.38 -7.96
CA PRO A 262 22.82 -5.73 -7.81
C PRO A 262 22.60 -6.33 -6.42
N GLY A 263 22.57 -7.66 -6.36
CA GLY A 263 22.48 -8.45 -5.13
C GLY A 263 22.50 -9.94 -5.42
N LYS A 264 21.94 -10.73 -4.51
CA LYS A 264 21.91 -12.19 -4.60
C LYS A 264 20.53 -12.74 -4.29
N ILE A 265 20.24 -13.91 -4.86
CA ILE A 265 19.13 -14.75 -4.42
C ILE A 265 19.48 -15.38 -3.08
N THR A 266 18.62 -15.16 -2.08
CA THR A 266 18.83 -15.63 -0.71
C THR A 266 18.02 -16.88 -0.39
N ALA A 267 16.87 -17.07 -1.04
CA ALA A 267 16.06 -18.28 -0.94
C ALA A 267 15.08 -18.37 -2.12
N VAL A 268 14.61 -19.58 -2.41
CA VAL A 268 13.53 -19.83 -3.39
C VAL A 268 12.60 -20.88 -2.83
N THR A 269 11.30 -20.63 -2.92
CA THR A 269 10.22 -21.59 -2.67
C THR A 269 9.39 -21.75 -3.94
N GLN A 270 8.39 -22.64 -3.92
CA GLN A 270 7.49 -22.81 -5.07
C GLN A 270 6.72 -21.54 -5.43
N GLU A 271 6.37 -20.72 -4.43
CA GLU A 271 5.51 -19.55 -4.60
C GLU A 271 6.29 -18.22 -4.58
N ARG A 272 7.50 -18.19 -4.02
CA ARG A 272 8.23 -16.95 -3.77
C ARG A 272 9.74 -17.10 -4.00
N LEU A 273 10.33 -16.04 -4.53
CA LEU A 273 11.77 -15.86 -4.63
C LEU A 273 12.20 -14.73 -3.68
N PHE A 274 13.32 -14.91 -2.99
CA PHE A 274 13.86 -13.97 -2.03
C PHE A 274 15.22 -13.45 -2.53
N HIS A 275 15.43 -12.15 -2.43
CA HIS A 275 16.70 -11.52 -2.83
C HIS A 275 17.08 -10.38 -1.87
N ASP A 276 18.33 -9.95 -1.93
CA ASP A 276 18.86 -8.87 -1.06
C ASP A 276 19.28 -7.61 -1.82
N CYS A 277 18.90 -7.48 -3.09
CA CYS A 277 19.07 -6.24 -3.86
C CYS A 277 18.39 -5.05 -3.17
N THR A 278 19.01 -3.87 -3.22
CA THR A 278 18.43 -2.65 -2.63
C THR A 278 17.24 -2.15 -3.45
N THR A 279 16.05 -2.06 -2.86
CA THR A 279 14.81 -1.60 -3.53
C THR A 279 14.02 -0.63 -2.65
N LEU A 280 13.11 0.14 -3.25
CA LEU A 280 12.14 1.02 -2.58
C LEU A 280 10.76 0.89 -3.24
N GLY A 281 9.76 1.60 -2.69
CA GLY A 281 8.49 1.82 -3.39
C GLY A 281 8.73 2.29 -4.83
N GLY A 282 7.90 1.89 -5.78
CA GLY A 282 8.11 2.15 -7.22
C GLY A 282 8.98 1.12 -7.95
N CYS A 283 9.80 0.32 -7.25
CA CYS A 283 10.43 -0.87 -7.83
C CYS A 283 9.47 -2.05 -8.02
N SER A 284 8.24 -1.99 -7.48
CA SER A 284 7.19 -2.98 -7.72
C SER A 284 6.98 -3.22 -9.21
N GLY A 285 7.03 -4.47 -9.62
CA GLY A 285 6.95 -4.93 -11.00
C GLY A 285 8.30 -4.95 -11.71
N GLY A 286 9.38 -4.64 -10.99
CA GLY A 286 10.75 -4.70 -11.49
C GLY A 286 11.19 -6.13 -11.79
N VAL A 287 12.03 -6.27 -12.81
CA VAL A 287 12.64 -7.56 -13.14
C VAL A 287 13.75 -7.88 -12.16
N VAL A 288 13.75 -9.08 -11.60
CA VAL A 288 14.93 -9.71 -11.00
C VAL A 288 15.55 -10.60 -12.07
N PHE A 289 16.79 -10.36 -12.49
CA PHE A 289 17.44 -11.14 -13.54
C PHE A 289 18.83 -11.63 -13.11
N ASP A 290 19.23 -12.79 -13.63
CA ASP A 290 20.57 -13.34 -13.45
C ASP A 290 21.59 -12.56 -14.29
N LEU A 291 22.65 -12.06 -13.63
CA LEU A 291 23.69 -11.27 -14.26
C LEU A 291 24.49 -12.06 -15.30
N VAL A 292 24.56 -13.39 -15.18
CA VAL A 292 25.29 -14.26 -16.11
C VAL A 292 24.45 -14.52 -17.36
N SER A 293 23.28 -15.14 -17.22
CA SER A 293 22.46 -15.56 -18.36
C SER A 293 21.66 -14.41 -18.99
N GLY A 294 21.28 -13.40 -18.21
CA GLY A 294 20.32 -12.37 -18.60
C GLY A 294 18.87 -12.83 -18.59
N GLN A 295 18.60 -14.00 -18.02
CA GLN A 295 17.23 -14.47 -17.87
C GLN A 295 16.56 -13.79 -16.67
N ALA A 296 15.30 -13.41 -16.84
CA ALA A 296 14.46 -12.99 -15.73
C ALA A 296 14.20 -14.20 -14.82
N VAL A 297 14.54 -14.07 -13.54
CA VAL A 297 14.36 -15.10 -12.51
C VAL A 297 13.16 -14.81 -11.61
N GLY A 298 12.69 -13.56 -11.57
CA GLY A 298 11.46 -13.20 -10.86
C GLY A 298 10.94 -11.79 -11.14
N LEU A 299 9.76 -11.52 -10.61
CA LEU A 299 9.06 -10.23 -10.65
C LEU A 299 8.98 -9.66 -9.23
N HIS A 300 9.78 -8.63 -8.93
CA HIS A 300 9.82 -8.00 -7.60
C HIS A 300 8.47 -7.37 -7.24
N PHE A 301 8.01 -7.54 -5.99
CA PHE A 301 6.72 -6.97 -5.55
C PHE A 301 6.71 -6.31 -4.17
N ALA A 302 7.64 -6.68 -3.27
CA ALA A 302 7.69 -6.11 -1.93
C ALA A 302 9.06 -6.33 -1.27
N GLY A 303 9.30 -5.61 -0.17
CA GLY A 303 10.46 -5.83 0.69
C GLY A 303 10.20 -5.47 2.15
N ARG A 304 11.00 -6.05 3.04
CA ARG A 304 11.11 -5.68 4.46
C ARG A 304 12.45 -4.99 4.66
N PHE A 305 12.40 -3.78 5.21
CA PHE A 305 13.56 -2.91 5.41
C PHE A 305 14.71 -3.63 6.14
N LEU A 306 15.89 -3.68 5.50
CA LEU A 306 17.12 -4.34 5.98
C LEU A 306 16.97 -5.84 6.33
N GLU A 307 15.93 -6.49 5.81
CA GLU A 307 15.66 -7.91 6.06
C GLU A 307 15.70 -8.72 4.77
N SER A 308 14.75 -8.52 3.86
CA SER A 308 14.60 -9.34 2.65
C SER A 308 13.68 -8.66 1.63
N ASN A 309 13.89 -8.95 0.35
CA ASN A 309 12.97 -8.60 -0.72
C ASN A 309 12.32 -9.84 -1.33
N TYR A 310 11.13 -9.67 -1.88
CA TYR A 310 10.27 -10.73 -2.39
C TYR A 310 9.94 -10.50 -3.86
N ALA A 311 9.97 -11.58 -4.62
CA ALA A 311 9.58 -11.62 -6.01
C ALA A 311 8.72 -12.85 -6.30
N VAL A 312 7.85 -12.75 -7.31
CA VAL A 312 7.17 -13.90 -7.88
C VAL A 312 8.17 -14.65 -8.78
N PRO A 313 8.37 -15.98 -8.63
CA PRO A 313 9.31 -16.72 -9.46
C PRO A 313 8.98 -16.66 -10.96
N ALA A 314 10.00 -16.61 -11.82
CA ALA A 314 9.82 -16.57 -13.28
C ALA A 314 9.11 -17.80 -13.84
N SER A 315 9.18 -18.95 -13.17
CA SER A 315 8.41 -20.15 -13.52
C SER A 315 6.90 -19.92 -13.41
N VAL A 316 6.46 -19.21 -12.37
CA VAL A 316 5.05 -18.84 -12.16
C VAL A 316 4.62 -17.81 -13.21
N VAL A 317 5.47 -16.82 -13.50
CA VAL A 317 5.23 -15.84 -14.59
C VAL A 317 5.08 -16.57 -15.93
N ALA A 318 5.96 -17.53 -16.24
CA ALA A 318 5.91 -18.31 -17.47
C ALA A 318 4.63 -19.15 -17.60
N GLU A 319 4.21 -19.79 -16.51
CA GLU A 319 2.98 -20.58 -16.44
C GLU A 319 1.75 -19.71 -16.74
N ARG A 320 1.64 -18.55 -16.10
CA ARG A 320 0.53 -17.61 -16.30
C ARG A 320 0.53 -17.01 -17.70
N LEU A 321 1.70 -16.63 -18.22
CA LEU A 321 1.84 -16.12 -19.58
C LEU A 321 1.37 -17.16 -20.62
N ALA A 322 1.78 -18.42 -20.46
CA ALA A 322 1.38 -19.49 -21.36
C ALA A 322 -0.14 -19.73 -21.35
N ALA A 323 -0.79 -19.62 -20.18
CA ALA A 323 -2.24 -19.74 -20.07
C ALA A 323 -2.97 -18.61 -20.83
N ILE A 324 -2.47 -17.38 -20.73
CA ILE A 324 -3.03 -16.20 -21.43
C ILE A 324 -2.86 -16.36 -22.95
N GLN A 325 -1.69 -16.78 -23.41
CA GLN A 325 -1.41 -16.96 -24.83
C GLN A 325 -2.26 -18.08 -25.47
N ARG A 326 -2.59 -19.15 -24.73
CA ARG A 326 -3.51 -20.21 -25.19
C ARG A 326 -4.97 -19.75 -25.26
N SER A 327 -5.35 -18.79 -24.42
CA SER A 327 -6.72 -18.30 -24.29
C SER A 327 -7.04 -17.15 -25.26
N ALA A 328 -6.02 -16.61 -25.95
CA ALA A 328 -6.22 -15.63 -27.01
C ALA A 328 -6.82 -16.32 -28.25
N PRO A 329 -7.89 -15.78 -28.87
CA PRO A 329 -8.39 -16.32 -30.12
C PRO A 329 -7.27 -16.27 -31.16
N VAL A 330 -6.96 -17.43 -31.76
CA VAL A 330 -6.00 -17.54 -32.86
C VAL A 330 -6.45 -16.57 -33.95
N SER A 331 -5.71 -15.48 -34.16
CA SER A 331 -5.87 -14.65 -35.34
C SER A 331 -5.77 -15.58 -36.55
N ALA A 332 -6.87 -15.71 -37.29
CA ALA A 332 -6.87 -16.39 -38.58
C ALA A 332 -5.72 -15.78 -39.40
N GLY A 333 -4.69 -16.59 -39.64
CA GLY A 333 -3.53 -16.18 -40.41
C GLY A 333 -4.02 -15.62 -41.74
N ILE A 334 -3.49 -14.45 -42.11
CA ILE A 334 -3.54 -13.97 -43.48
C ILE A 334 -2.81 -15.03 -44.30
N VAL A 335 -3.59 -15.89 -44.97
CA VAL A 335 -3.09 -16.75 -46.03
C VAL A 335 -2.76 -15.82 -47.20
N PRO A 336 -1.52 -15.80 -47.72
CA PRO A 336 -1.20 -15.04 -48.93
C PRO A 336 -2.08 -15.55 -50.08
N GLU A 337 -2.73 -14.62 -50.75
CA GLU A 337 -3.61 -14.86 -51.88
C GLU A 337 -2.78 -15.35 -53.08
N ASP A 338 -2.62 -16.66 -53.22
CA ASP A 338 -1.98 -17.28 -54.38
C ASP A 338 -3.03 -17.52 -55.47
N LYS A 339 -2.81 -16.89 -56.62
CA LYS A 339 -3.66 -16.97 -57.81
C LYS A 339 -3.77 -18.42 -58.31
N PRO A 340 -4.97 -18.97 -58.56
CA PRO A 340 -5.08 -20.23 -59.28
C PRO A 340 -5.00 -19.99 -60.79
N GLN A 341 -3.91 -20.43 -61.41
CA GLN A 341 -3.90 -20.76 -62.84
C GLN A 341 -4.60 -22.10 -63.08
N ALA A 342 -5.19 -22.19 -64.27
CA ALA A 342 -6.14 -23.18 -64.74
C ALA A 342 -5.65 -24.65 -64.75
N LEU A 343 -6.60 -25.59 -64.67
CA LEU A 343 -6.79 -26.83 -65.46
C LEU A 343 -8.03 -27.56 -64.90
N GLN A 344 -9.19 -27.47 -65.54
CA GLN A 344 -9.76 -28.40 -66.53
C GLN A 344 -10.48 -29.65 -65.97
N GLN A 345 -11.81 -29.64 -66.22
CA GLN A 345 -12.70 -30.73 -66.67
C GLN A 345 -13.20 -31.81 -65.70
N LEU A 346 -14.55 -31.85 -65.51
CA LEU A 346 -15.52 -32.91 -65.87
C LEU A 346 -16.81 -32.74 -65.02
N GLN A 347 -17.89 -32.15 -65.55
CA GLN A 347 -19.10 -32.78 -66.14
C GLN A 347 -20.17 -33.34 -65.17
N ALA A 348 -21.36 -32.69 -65.25
CA ALA A 348 -22.76 -33.18 -65.19
C ALA A 348 -23.50 -33.57 -63.87
N SER A 349 -24.36 -32.64 -63.40
CA SER A 349 -25.83 -32.65 -63.08
C SER A 349 -26.59 -33.92 -62.60
N PRO A 350 -27.86 -33.83 -62.11
CA PRO A 350 -28.49 -32.96 -61.08
C PRO A 350 -29.44 -33.74 -60.10
N SER A 351 -29.75 -33.23 -58.90
CA SER A 351 -31.03 -33.50 -58.19
C SER A 351 -31.22 -32.71 -56.89
N THR A 352 -32.32 -31.96 -56.80
CA THR A 352 -33.01 -31.44 -55.59
C THR A 352 -34.36 -32.17 -55.43
N PRO A 353 -35.18 -31.98 -54.36
CA PRO A 353 -35.01 -31.45 -52.99
C PRO A 353 -35.54 -32.46 -51.90
N ILE A 354 -35.50 -32.26 -50.57
CA ILE A 354 -36.50 -31.54 -49.73
C ILE A 354 -36.11 -31.60 -48.21
N ASN A 355 -36.09 -30.41 -47.58
CA ASN A 355 -36.51 -29.89 -46.26
C ASN A 355 -36.31 -30.54 -44.85
N ASN A 356 -35.91 -29.61 -43.96
CA ASN A 356 -36.23 -29.37 -42.53
C ASN A 356 -35.44 -30.18 -41.46
N THR A 357 -34.83 -29.60 -40.41
CA THR A 357 -35.21 -28.43 -39.58
C THR A 357 -34.01 -27.71 -38.88
N ASN A 358 -34.05 -26.38 -38.92
CA ASN A 358 -33.73 -25.35 -37.89
C ASN A 358 -32.47 -25.42 -37.01
N VAL A 359 -31.49 -24.57 -37.35
CA VAL A 359 -30.68 -23.79 -36.40
C VAL A 359 -31.00 -22.31 -36.65
N GLN A 360 -31.57 -21.62 -35.67
CA GLN A 360 -31.71 -20.15 -35.72
C GLN A 360 -30.59 -19.50 -34.93
N THR A 361 -29.62 -18.92 -35.63
CA THR A 361 -28.79 -17.83 -35.13
C THR A 361 -29.60 -16.54 -35.27
N GLN A 362 -29.94 -15.90 -34.16
CA GLN A 362 -30.52 -14.56 -34.17
C GLN A 362 -29.40 -13.53 -34.12
N THR A 363 -29.26 -12.76 -35.19
CA THR A 363 -28.42 -11.57 -35.26
C THR A 363 -29.32 -10.36 -35.09
N PHE A 364 -29.06 -9.52 -34.08
CA PHE A 364 -29.72 -8.24 -33.92
C PHE A 364 -28.77 -7.13 -34.40
N SER A 365 -29.23 -6.32 -35.36
CA SER A 365 -28.57 -5.08 -35.79
C SER A 365 -29.51 -3.91 -35.51
N PHE A 366 -29.01 -2.90 -34.81
CA PHE A 366 -29.67 -1.60 -34.65
C PHE A 366 -28.79 -0.54 -35.32
N ASN A 367 -29.37 0.25 -36.21
CA ASN A 367 -28.75 1.46 -36.75
C ASN A 367 -29.05 2.61 -35.79
N VAL A 368 -28.01 3.19 -35.17
CA VAL A 368 -28.13 4.44 -34.41
C VAL A 368 -27.64 5.59 -35.30
N PRO A 369 -28.51 6.45 -35.84
CA PRO A 369 -28.07 7.69 -36.47
C PRO A 369 -27.67 8.68 -35.37
N ILE A 370 -26.37 8.93 -35.22
CA ILE A 370 -25.86 10.00 -34.35
C ILE A 370 -25.76 11.28 -35.20
N GLU A 371 -26.54 12.29 -34.83
CA GLU A 371 -26.33 13.67 -35.30
C GLU A 371 -25.41 14.37 -34.30
N VAL A 372 -24.19 14.72 -34.73
CA VAL A 372 -23.22 15.48 -33.92
C VAL A 372 -23.23 16.94 -34.38
N THR A 373 -23.78 17.83 -33.56
CA THR A 373 -23.60 19.27 -33.74
C THR A 373 -22.35 19.73 -33.01
N VAL A 374 -21.31 20.11 -33.76
CA VAL A 374 -20.09 20.75 -33.21
C VAL A 374 -20.27 22.27 -33.31
N THR A 375 -20.24 22.96 -32.17
CA THR A 375 -20.12 24.43 -32.13
C THR A 375 -18.73 24.79 -31.61
N VAL A 376 -17.91 25.36 -32.49
CA VAL A 376 -16.56 25.85 -32.16
C VAL A 376 -16.68 27.28 -31.66
N GLY A 377 -16.51 27.49 -30.35
CA GLY A 377 -16.29 28.80 -29.75
C GLY A 377 -14.80 29.07 -29.56
N GLN A 378 -14.26 30.10 -30.19
CA GLN A 378 -12.89 30.61 -30.01
C GLN A 378 -12.84 31.75 -28.95
N PRO A 379 -11.65 32.08 -28.41
CA PRO A 379 -11.44 32.27 -26.98
C PRO A 379 -11.54 33.72 -26.51
N ALA A 380 -11.91 33.91 -25.24
CA ALA A 380 -11.61 35.14 -24.51
C ALA A 380 -10.38 34.91 -23.62
N ILE A 381 -9.28 35.58 -23.99
CA ILE A 381 -8.04 35.64 -23.23
C ILE A 381 -8.19 36.74 -22.17
N ALA A 382 -8.05 36.36 -20.90
CA ALA A 382 -7.56 37.20 -19.80
C ALA A 382 -6.89 36.22 -18.83
N GLY A 383 -5.63 36.32 -18.42
CA GLY A 383 -4.84 37.51 -18.18
C GLY A 383 -4.37 37.47 -16.73
N ALA A 384 -3.40 36.59 -16.43
CA ALA A 384 -2.45 36.57 -15.31
C ALA A 384 -2.93 36.74 -13.85
N ALA A 385 -2.67 35.72 -13.04
CA ALA A 385 -1.96 35.88 -11.75
C ALA A 385 -1.33 34.54 -11.34
N ALA A 386 -0.02 34.54 -11.14
CA ALA A 386 0.74 33.42 -10.59
C ALA A 386 0.27 33.11 -9.17
N ALA A 387 -0.16 31.86 -8.94
CA ALA A 387 -0.39 31.32 -7.61
C ALA A 387 0.56 30.15 -7.37
N VAL A 388 1.27 30.26 -6.26
CA VAL A 388 2.35 29.40 -5.76
C VAL A 388 1.84 27.97 -5.58
N ALA A 389 2.49 27.02 -6.23
CA ALA A 389 2.32 25.59 -5.97
C ALA A 389 2.74 25.30 -4.52
N GLN A 390 1.76 25.10 -3.63
CA GLN A 390 2.00 24.58 -2.29
C GLN A 390 1.96 23.06 -2.33
N ASN A 391 3.10 22.47 -1.94
CA ASN A 391 3.32 21.05 -1.74
C ASN A 391 2.24 20.42 -0.85
N ILE A 392 1.36 19.62 -1.45
CA ILE A 392 0.50 18.67 -0.74
C ILE A 392 1.35 17.43 -0.47
N GLN A 393 1.57 17.15 0.80
CA GLN A 393 2.51 16.16 1.31
C GLN A 393 1.69 15.01 1.90
N ALA A 394 1.69 13.87 1.21
CA ALA A 394 1.04 12.63 1.59
C ALA A 394 1.53 12.13 2.97
N THR A 395 0.60 11.71 3.81
CA THR A 395 0.79 11.21 5.19
C THR A 395 1.26 9.76 5.22
N GLN A 396 2.18 9.45 6.15
CA GLN A 396 2.89 8.17 6.33
C GLN A 396 2.00 7.06 6.99
N PRO A 397 2.17 5.77 6.64
CA PRO A 397 1.68 4.62 7.40
C PRO A 397 2.56 4.34 8.64
N ALA A 398 1.97 3.55 9.53
CA ALA A 398 2.38 3.32 10.91
C ALA A 398 3.86 2.93 11.12
N ALA A 399 4.56 3.72 11.93
CA ALA A 399 5.93 3.48 12.39
C ALA A 399 6.06 2.25 13.32
N ILE A 400 7.22 1.60 13.22
CA ILE A 400 7.69 0.44 13.98
C ILE A 400 7.88 0.82 15.46
N GLU A 401 7.22 0.11 16.39
CA GLU A 401 7.28 0.35 17.83
C GLU A 401 8.65 -0.08 18.43
N SER A 402 9.45 0.89 18.87
CA SER A 402 10.59 0.70 19.79
C SER A 402 10.10 0.50 21.22
N GLU A 403 10.95 -0.06 22.09
CA GLU A 403 10.64 -0.41 23.48
C GLU A 403 10.16 0.80 24.29
N ASP A 404 9.11 0.57 25.08
CA ASP A 404 8.24 1.59 25.68
C ASP A 404 8.94 2.54 26.68
N GLU A 405 9.14 3.80 26.27
CA GLU A 405 9.05 4.92 27.21
C GLU A 405 7.60 5.42 27.21
N PHE A 406 6.82 5.04 28.24
CA PHE A 406 5.58 5.74 28.54
C PHE A 406 5.93 7.09 29.15
N TYR A 407 5.54 8.16 28.48
CA TYR A 407 5.46 9.45 29.16
C TYR A 407 4.27 9.38 30.12
N THR A 408 4.56 9.19 31.41
CA THR A 408 3.57 9.42 32.46
C THR A 408 3.73 10.87 32.92
N GLU A 409 3.36 11.82 32.07
CA GLU A 409 3.30 13.23 32.47
C GLU A 409 1.90 13.76 32.18
N GLY A 410 1.01 13.55 33.15
CA GLY A 410 -0.28 14.21 33.23
C GLY A 410 -0.96 13.83 34.54
N VAL A 411 -1.50 14.81 35.25
CA VAL A 411 -2.42 14.58 36.38
C VAL A 411 -3.86 14.50 35.86
N ALA A 412 -4.80 13.99 36.65
CA ALA A 412 -6.19 13.82 36.20
C ALA A 412 -6.83 15.14 35.77
N GLU A 413 -6.44 16.22 36.44
CA GLU A 413 -6.91 17.59 36.26
C GLU A 413 -6.51 18.18 34.90
N ASP A 414 -5.45 17.68 34.25
CA ASP A 414 -5.03 18.13 32.91
C ASP A 414 -6.07 17.79 31.83
N TYR A 415 -7.01 16.90 32.14
CA TYR A 415 -8.11 16.53 31.26
C TYR A 415 -9.42 17.27 31.58
N ASP A 416 -9.44 18.15 32.59
CA ASP A 416 -10.69 18.74 33.04
C ASP A 416 -11.31 19.70 32.02
N ASP A 417 -10.48 20.33 31.20
CA ASP A 417 -10.90 21.24 30.14
C ASP A 417 -11.28 20.53 28.83
N ARG A 418 -11.21 19.19 28.79
CA ARG A 418 -11.60 18.38 27.64
C ARG A 418 -13.11 18.30 27.51
N THR A 419 -13.61 18.89 26.43
CA THR A 419 -15.04 18.83 26.12
C THR A 419 -15.49 17.49 25.54
N GLY A 420 -14.55 16.70 25.00
CA GLY A 420 -14.87 15.40 24.42
C GLY A 420 -15.49 15.49 23.02
N TYR A 421 -16.16 14.40 22.66
CA TYR A 421 -17.05 14.30 21.52
C TYR A 421 -18.29 15.20 21.72
N LYS A 422 -18.70 15.90 20.67
CA LYS A 422 -19.81 16.85 20.65
C LYS A 422 -20.96 16.30 19.80
N PRO A 423 -22.12 16.00 20.40
CA PRO A 423 -23.25 15.46 19.66
C PRO A 423 -23.79 16.38 18.55
N ALA A 424 -23.86 17.69 18.81
CA ALA A 424 -24.38 18.67 17.84
C ALA A 424 -23.32 19.14 16.82
N PHE A 425 -22.22 18.40 16.61
CA PHE A 425 -21.10 18.85 15.80
C PHE A 425 -21.44 19.04 14.32
N LEU A 426 -22.28 18.15 13.77
CA LEU A 426 -22.78 18.20 12.39
C LEU A 426 -23.89 19.24 12.17
N GLY A 427 -24.39 19.84 13.25
CA GLY A 427 -25.49 20.81 13.24
C GLY A 427 -26.42 20.57 14.43
N THR A 428 -27.09 21.63 14.90
CA THR A 428 -28.07 21.52 15.99
C THR A 428 -29.31 20.72 15.60
N ASP A 429 -29.63 20.70 14.31
CA ASP A 429 -30.76 19.96 13.74
C ASP A 429 -30.43 18.48 13.49
N PHE A 430 -29.15 18.12 13.57
CA PHE A 430 -28.65 16.76 13.37
C PHE A 430 -27.75 16.31 14.54
N PRO A 431 -28.29 16.24 15.78
CA PRO A 431 -27.50 15.75 16.91
C PRO A 431 -27.23 14.26 16.76
N VAL A 432 -25.96 13.88 16.88
CA VAL A 432 -25.51 12.49 16.87
C VAL A 432 -24.99 12.15 18.27
N PRO A 433 -25.79 11.52 19.15
CA PRO A 433 -25.36 11.22 20.52
C PRO A 433 -24.24 10.17 20.56
N LEU A 434 -23.58 10.06 21.71
CA LEU A 434 -22.68 8.93 21.96
C LEU A 434 -23.48 7.61 21.97
N PRO A 435 -22.88 6.48 21.57
CA PRO A 435 -23.53 5.18 21.62
C PRO A 435 -23.91 4.82 23.07
N GLU A 436 -25.09 4.26 23.24
CA GLU A 436 -25.53 3.68 24.51
C GLU A 436 -25.13 2.21 24.58
N ILE A 437 -24.73 1.73 25.76
CA ILE A 437 -24.50 0.30 25.97
C ILE A 437 -25.83 -0.34 26.37
N ALA A 438 -26.59 -0.78 25.37
CA ALA A 438 -27.94 -1.32 25.52
C ALA A 438 -27.98 -2.69 26.21
N ASP A 439 -26.92 -3.50 26.07
CA ASP A 439 -26.80 -4.78 26.78
C ASP A 439 -26.55 -4.55 28.29
N PRO A 440 -27.46 -4.98 29.19
CA PRO A 440 -27.32 -4.72 30.64
C PRO A 440 -26.07 -5.32 31.28
N ALA A 441 -25.59 -6.46 30.79
CA ALA A 441 -24.39 -7.11 31.31
C ALA A 441 -23.12 -6.36 30.91
N LYS A 442 -23.11 -5.75 29.71
CA LYS A 442 -22.03 -4.86 29.27
C LYS A 442 -22.12 -3.50 29.96
N ALA A 443 -23.31 -2.96 30.17
CA ALA A 443 -23.53 -1.71 30.90
C ALA A 443 -22.99 -1.80 32.34
N ALA A 444 -23.18 -2.93 33.01
CA ALA A 444 -22.63 -3.20 34.33
C ALA A 444 -21.10 -3.38 34.35
N ASP A 445 -20.47 -3.61 33.19
CA ASP A 445 -19.03 -3.76 33.03
C ASP A 445 -18.31 -2.45 32.65
N VAL A 446 -19.06 -1.36 32.44
CA VAL A 446 -18.48 -0.05 32.15
C VAL A 446 -17.59 0.40 33.30
N LEU A 447 -16.36 0.78 32.97
CA LEU A 447 -15.44 1.35 33.94
C LEU A 447 -15.90 2.76 34.30
N ARG A 448 -15.93 3.04 35.61
CA ARG A 448 -16.20 4.35 36.18
C ARG A 448 -14.98 4.89 36.89
N TYR A 449 -14.85 6.21 36.90
CA TYR A 449 -13.80 6.92 37.62
C TYR A 449 -14.38 8.11 38.38
N ASP A 450 -13.69 8.48 39.46
CA ASP A 450 -14.05 9.67 40.22
C ASP A 450 -13.53 10.92 39.54
N ARG A 451 -14.39 11.92 39.40
CA ARG A 451 -14.03 13.26 38.98
C ARG A 451 -14.69 14.23 39.94
N ASN A 452 -13.90 14.81 40.84
CA ASN A 452 -14.38 15.76 41.83
C ASN A 452 -15.55 15.23 42.69
N GLY A 453 -15.54 13.94 43.05
CA GLY A 453 -16.59 13.29 43.83
C GLY A 453 -17.78 12.77 43.02
N GLU A 454 -17.80 12.98 41.70
CA GLU A 454 -18.80 12.42 40.79
C GLU A 454 -18.25 11.22 40.02
N GLN A 455 -19.07 10.17 39.87
CA GLN A 455 -18.70 8.97 39.15
C GLN A 455 -19.01 9.09 37.65
N GLU A 456 -18.00 9.43 36.85
CA GLU A 456 -18.07 9.49 35.40
C GLU A 456 -17.66 8.16 34.75
N HIS A 457 -17.99 7.98 33.47
CA HIS A 457 -17.63 6.79 32.69
C HIS A 457 -17.17 7.11 31.25
N VAL A 458 -17.27 8.38 30.84
CA VAL A 458 -16.87 8.84 29.51
C VAL A 458 -15.56 9.59 29.65
N LEU A 459 -14.46 9.01 29.20
CA LEU A 459 -13.17 9.67 29.16
C LEU A 459 -13.19 10.72 28.04
N ARG A 460 -13.33 11.99 28.42
CA ARG A 460 -13.32 13.11 27.48
C ARG A 460 -11.87 13.48 27.13
N TYR A 461 -11.59 13.59 25.83
CA TYR A 461 -10.34 14.07 25.26
C TYR A 461 -10.62 15.27 24.35
N GLU A 462 -9.58 15.89 23.79
CA GLU A 462 -9.77 16.96 22.81
C GLU A 462 -10.42 16.40 21.52
N HIS A 463 -11.67 16.77 21.26
CA HIS A 463 -12.51 16.39 20.11
C HIS A 463 -12.97 14.93 20.02
N PHE A 464 -12.59 14.07 20.96
CA PHE A 464 -13.04 12.69 21.01
C PHE A 464 -13.33 12.18 22.42
N SER A 465 -14.00 11.05 22.54
CA SER A 465 -14.35 10.44 23.82
C SER A 465 -14.32 8.92 23.76
N VAL A 466 -13.93 8.30 24.88
CA VAL A 466 -13.74 6.85 25.00
C VAL A 466 -14.56 6.31 26.18
N VAL A 467 -15.19 5.16 26.00
CA VAL A 467 -15.85 4.41 27.10
C VAL A 467 -15.17 3.06 27.26
N MET A 468 -14.72 2.75 28.48
CA MET A 468 -13.89 1.57 28.79
C MET A 468 -14.69 0.39 29.37
N SER A 469 -14.28 -0.83 29.03
CA SER A 469 -14.70 -2.05 29.71
C SER A 469 -13.75 -2.35 30.87
N LYS A 470 -14.29 -2.54 32.07
CA LYS A 470 -13.52 -2.93 33.26
C LYS A 470 -12.90 -4.32 33.10
N LYS A 471 -13.68 -5.32 32.66
CA LYS A 471 -13.19 -6.70 32.50
C LYS A 471 -12.18 -6.85 31.37
N ARG A 472 -12.34 -6.11 30.27
CA ARG A 472 -11.47 -6.23 29.10
C ARG A 472 -10.25 -5.33 29.17
N ARG A 473 -10.29 -4.25 29.95
CA ARG A 473 -9.24 -3.21 30.01
C ARG A 473 -9.00 -2.53 28.65
N LEU A 474 -10.02 -2.55 27.81
CA LEU A 474 -10.06 -2.03 26.45
C LEU A 474 -11.35 -1.21 26.28
N CYS A 475 -11.39 -0.30 25.32
CA CYS A 475 -12.59 0.48 25.07
C CYS A 475 -13.73 -0.37 24.49
N TYR A 476 -14.97 -0.07 24.88
CA TYR A 476 -16.15 -0.48 24.13
C TYR A 476 -16.21 0.26 22.78
N PHE A 477 -15.92 1.56 22.81
CA PHE A 477 -15.83 2.41 21.62
C PHE A 477 -15.00 3.68 21.90
N SER A 478 -14.54 4.29 20.81
CA SER A 478 -14.16 5.70 20.73
C SER A 478 -15.06 6.44 19.75
N ALA A 479 -15.34 7.71 20.01
CA ALA A 479 -16.14 8.60 19.19
C ALA A 479 -15.40 9.91 18.96
N VAL A 480 -15.16 10.31 17.70
CA VAL A 480 -14.40 11.52 17.33
C VAL A 480 -15.19 12.43 16.40
N ASN A 481 -15.05 13.74 16.60
CA ASN A 481 -15.46 14.75 15.63
C ASN A 481 -14.25 15.20 14.81
N ILE A 482 -14.41 15.23 13.48
CA ILE A 482 -13.38 15.64 12.53
C ILE A 482 -13.85 16.91 11.82
N ASN A 483 -13.04 17.98 11.87
CA ASN A 483 -13.28 19.20 11.11
C ASN A 483 -12.25 19.32 9.99
N GLY A 484 -12.60 18.89 8.78
CA GLY A 484 -11.70 18.94 7.64
C GLY A 484 -11.24 20.37 7.33
N ALA A 485 -12.15 21.34 7.33
CA ALA A 485 -11.86 22.76 7.07
C ALA A 485 -10.91 23.41 8.09
N LYS A 486 -10.71 22.81 9.27
CA LYS A 486 -9.82 23.32 10.33
C LYS A 486 -8.67 22.37 10.66
N SER A 487 -8.42 21.38 9.82
CA SER A 487 -7.35 20.39 10.02
C SER A 487 -5.97 21.03 10.09
N ARG A 488 -5.08 20.47 10.91
CA ARG A 488 -3.69 20.89 11.09
C ARG A 488 -2.75 19.69 11.03
N LYS A 489 -1.46 19.98 10.85
CA LYS A 489 -0.38 18.99 10.99
C LYS A 489 0.17 19.04 12.41
N ALA A 490 0.48 17.87 12.96
CA ALA A 490 1.16 17.73 14.24
C ALA A 490 2.11 16.53 14.19
N THR A 491 3.28 16.67 14.81
CA THR A 491 4.27 15.59 14.95
C THR A 491 3.77 14.57 15.97
N ARG A 492 3.98 13.27 15.70
CA ARG A 492 3.63 12.21 16.65
C ARG A 492 4.37 12.39 17.98
N VAL A 493 3.67 12.13 19.08
CA VAL A 493 4.23 12.10 20.43
C VAL A 493 4.21 10.66 20.98
N GLY A 494 4.88 10.42 22.11
CA GLY A 494 4.94 9.10 22.74
C GLY A 494 3.60 8.63 23.33
N TRP A 495 3.53 7.32 23.59
CA TRP A 495 2.38 6.69 24.25
C TRP A 495 2.26 7.14 25.71
N ARG A 496 1.02 7.30 26.18
CA ARG A 496 0.73 7.72 27.56
C ARG A 496 -0.35 6.86 28.22
N THR A 497 -0.29 6.78 29.54
CA THR A 497 -1.39 6.26 30.35
C THR A 497 -2.40 7.36 30.66
N ASP A 498 -3.68 7.03 30.77
CA ASP A 498 -4.68 7.95 31.31
C ASP A 498 -4.64 7.93 32.85
N PRO A 499 -4.32 9.05 33.53
CA PRO A 499 -4.21 9.12 34.98
C PRO A 499 -5.56 9.10 35.71
N ARG A 500 -6.69 9.30 35.01
CA ARG A 500 -8.03 9.30 35.61
C ARG A 500 -8.50 7.91 36.02
N ILE A 501 -7.90 6.86 35.45
CA ILE A 501 -8.26 5.47 35.74
C ILE A 501 -7.04 4.71 36.25
N ALA A 502 -7.30 3.63 37.00
CA ALA A 502 -6.23 2.82 37.56
C ALA A 502 -5.32 2.24 36.45
N LYS A 503 -4.01 2.15 36.72
CA LYS A 503 -3.03 1.62 35.75
C LYS A 503 -3.33 0.18 35.35
N ASP A 504 -3.83 -0.64 36.26
CA ASP A 504 -4.20 -2.04 36.03
C ASP A 504 -5.49 -2.21 35.21
N ALA A 505 -6.26 -1.14 35.03
CA ALA A 505 -7.41 -1.07 34.13
C ALA A 505 -7.02 -0.72 32.68
N GLN A 506 -5.73 -0.53 32.42
CA GLN A 506 -5.15 -0.24 31.11
C GLN A 506 -4.19 -1.37 30.74
N ILE A 507 -4.09 -1.68 29.44
CA ILE A 507 -3.10 -2.62 28.94
C ILE A 507 -1.89 -1.81 28.50
N LEU A 508 -0.76 -2.04 29.16
CA LEU A 508 0.46 -1.27 28.94
C LEU A 508 1.37 -2.06 28.03
N ASN A 509 2.01 -3.11 28.51
CA ASN A 509 3.08 -3.84 27.80
C ASN A 509 2.81 -5.33 27.66
N GLU A 510 1.76 -5.84 28.29
CA GLU A 510 1.53 -7.28 28.45
C GLU A 510 1.49 -7.99 27.10
N CYS A 511 0.69 -7.46 26.17
CA CYS A 511 0.53 -8.01 24.83
C CYS A 511 1.13 -7.14 23.72
N TYR A 512 1.69 -5.97 24.04
CA TYR A 512 2.18 -5.01 23.05
C TYR A 512 3.70 -5.08 22.85
N GLY A 513 4.16 -4.80 21.63
CA GLY A 513 5.58 -4.68 21.30
C GLY A 513 5.91 -5.14 19.88
N ASN A 514 7.18 -5.45 19.65
CA ASN A 514 7.64 -5.98 18.36
C ASN A 514 6.99 -7.35 18.06
N PRO A 515 6.76 -7.69 16.78
CA PRO A 515 6.28 -9.01 16.38
C PRO A 515 7.08 -10.14 17.05
N PRO A 516 6.42 -11.20 17.57
CA PRO A 516 5.03 -11.58 17.32
C PRO A 516 3.98 -10.93 18.25
N LYS A 517 4.36 -9.97 19.11
CA LYS A 517 3.40 -9.23 19.94
C LYS A 517 2.55 -8.28 19.09
N PHE A 518 1.44 -7.82 19.68
CA PHE A 518 0.51 -6.91 19.02
C PHE A 518 1.07 -5.48 18.98
N SER A 519 0.61 -4.69 18.02
CA SER A 519 0.75 -3.24 18.09
C SER A 519 -0.47 -2.58 18.72
N ARG A 520 -0.26 -1.34 19.19
CA ARG A 520 -1.34 -0.50 19.72
C ARG A 520 -2.15 0.08 18.56
N GLY A 521 -3.20 -0.64 18.18
CA GLY A 521 -4.15 -0.19 17.16
C GLY A 521 -5.01 0.94 17.69
N HIS A 522 -4.91 2.13 17.08
CA HIS A 522 -5.70 3.29 17.47
C HIS A 522 -7.18 3.07 17.15
N MET A 523 -8.05 3.51 18.06
CA MET A 523 -9.49 3.58 17.81
C MET A 523 -9.83 4.90 17.14
N THR A 524 -9.65 6.03 17.81
CA THR A 524 -9.53 7.34 17.15
C THR A 524 -8.13 7.47 16.58
N ARG A 525 -7.99 7.67 15.27
CA ARG A 525 -6.67 7.86 14.66
C ARG A 525 -6.04 9.12 15.19
N ARG A 526 -4.71 9.13 15.18
CA ARG A 526 -3.90 10.26 15.66
C ARG A 526 -4.27 11.59 15.00
N GLU A 527 -4.61 11.58 13.71
CA GLU A 527 -4.88 12.81 12.96
C GLU A 527 -6.32 13.31 13.04
N ASP A 528 -7.28 12.43 13.37
CA ASP A 528 -8.71 12.75 13.40
C ASP A 528 -9.04 13.95 14.34
N PRO A 529 -8.46 14.06 15.55
CA PRO A 529 -8.70 15.20 16.45
C PRO A 529 -7.74 16.38 16.22
N VAL A 530 -6.94 16.40 15.15
CA VAL A 530 -5.90 17.43 14.94
C VAL A 530 -6.46 18.60 14.14
N TRP A 531 -7.34 19.38 14.75
CA TRP A 531 -7.96 20.55 14.12
C TRP A 531 -8.29 21.67 15.11
N GLY A 532 -8.52 22.89 14.59
CA GLY A 532 -8.92 24.05 15.38
C GLY A 532 -7.77 25.04 15.66
N SER A 533 -7.64 25.50 16.91
CA SER A 533 -6.46 26.28 17.32
C SER A 533 -5.24 25.37 17.39
N GLU A 534 -4.03 25.94 17.33
CA GLU A 534 -2.79 25.15 17.49
C GLU A 534 -2.78 24.37 18.80
N THR A 535 -3.17 25.02 19.90
CA THR A 535 -3.27 24.38 21.22
C THR A 535 -4.30 23.24 21.23
N ALA A 536 -5.44 23.38 20.55
CA ALA A 536 -6.41 22.28 20.44
C ALA A 536 -5.85 21.13 19.60
N ALA A 537 -5.25 21.43 18.44
CA ALA A 537 -4.72 20.42 17.55
C ALA A 537 -3.56 19.61 18.18
N LEU A 538 -2.62 20.28 18.86
CA LEU A 538 -1.53 19.62 19.57
C LEU A 538 -2.06 18.76 20.72
N ARG A 539 -3.10 19.22 21.41
CA ARG A 539 -3.76 18.47 22.47
C ARG A 539 -4.53 17.26 21.95
N GLY A 540 -5.25 17.38 20.82
CA GLY A 540 -5.90 16.24 20.15
C GLY A 540 -4.89 15.19 19.71
N ASN A 541 -3.80 15.61 19.05
CA ASN A 541 -2.70 14.72 18.66
C ASN A 541 -2.10 14.01 19.88
N ALA A 542 -1.91 14.75 20.97
CA ALA A 542 -1.41 14.22 22.22
C ALA A 542 -2.39 13.19 22.82
N ASP A 543 -3.62 13.59 23.13
CA ASP A 543 -4.64 12.76 23.77
C ASP A 543 -4.93 11.46 22.98
N SER A 544 -4.84 11.48 21.65
CA SER A 544 -5.03 10.29 20.80
C SER A 544 -4.03 9.15 21.10
N MET A 545 -2.88 9.48 21.69
CA MET A 545 -1.83 8.54 22.12
C MET A 545 -2.06 7.98 23.54
N CYS A 546 -3.23 8.19 24.15
CA CYS A 546 -3.63 7.50 25.38
C CYS A 546 -3.90 6.02 25.09
N VAL A 547 -3.35 5.10 25.89
CA VAL A 547 -3.57 3.65 25.71
C VAL A 547 -5.03 3.20 25.86
N THR A 548 -5.86 3.99 26.54
CA THR A 548 -7.33 3.83 26.59
C THR A 548 -7.98 3.90 25.21
N ASN A 549 -7.37 4.60 24.25
CA ASN A 549 -7.80 4.73 22.86
C ASN A 549 -7.22 3.61 21.95
N THR A 550 -6.78 2.48 22.52
CA THR A 550 -6.10 1.43 21.76
C THR A 550 -6.64 0.04 22.03
N ILE A 551 -6.51 -0.84 21.03
CA ILE A 551 -6.70 -2.29 21.18
C ILE A 551 -5.52 -3.07 20.55
N PRO A 552 -5.29 -4.34 20.97
CA PRO A 552 -4.28 -5.19 20.34
C PRO A 552 -4.66 -5.51 18.90
N GLN A 553 -3.81 -5.08 17.97
CA GLN A 553 -3.94 -5.38 16.54
C GLN A 553 -2.65 -5.99 16.01
N MET A 554 -2.76 -7.04 15.21
CA MET A 554 -1.60 -7.58 14.49
C MET A 554 -1.06 -6.51 13.53
N GLN A 555 0.26 -6.35 13.44
CA GLN A 555 0.85 -5.33 12.56
C GLN A 555 0.45 -5.53 11.09
N SER A 556 0.32 -6.79 10.65
CA SER A 556 -0.18 -7.15 9.31
C SER A 556 -1.66 -6.84 9.07
N PHE A 557 -2.45 -6.65 10.13
CA PHE A 557 -3.86 -6.26 10.09
C PHE A 557 -4.05 -4.74 9.94
N ASN A 558 -2.97 -3.96 10.12
CA ASN A 558 -3.00 -2.49 10.15
C ASN A 558 -2.78 -1.81 8.78
N ALA A 559 -3.03 -2.52 7.66
CA ALA A 559 -2.97 -2.03 6.27
C ALA A 559 -3.88 -2.90 5.36
N PRO A 560 -4.24 -2.52 4.11
CA PRO A 560 -4.49 -1.23 3.47
C PRO A 560 -5.99 -0.83 3.44
N VAL A 561 -6.93 -1.74 3.75
CA VAL A 561 -8.38 -1.45 3.58
C VAL A 561 -8.95 -0.58 4.70
N TRP A 562 -8.55 -0.84 5.95
CA TRP A 562 -8.98 0.00 7.08
C TRP A 562 -8.37 1.39 7.00
N LEU A 563 -7.06 1.47 6.73
CA LEU A 563 -6.34 2.72 6.47
C LEU A 563 -6.91 3.43 5.22
N GLY A 564 -7.29 2.70 4.16
CA GLY A 564 -7.88 3.27 2.95
C GLY A 564 -9.29 3.81 3.13
N LEU A 565 -10.15 3.16 3.93
CA LEU A 565 -11.46 3.70 4.34
C LEU A 565 -11.29 4.94 5.22
N GLU A 566 -10.32 4.86 6.11
CA GLU A 566 -9.91 5.90 7.01
C GLU A 566 -9.40 7.14 6.24
N ASP A 567 -8.47 6.97 5.31
CA ASP A 567 -7.90 8.02 4.48
C ASP A 567 -8.96 8.57 3.53
N TYR A 568 -9.78 7.73 2.91
CA TYR A 568 -10.91 8.18 2.09
C TYR A 568 -11.84 9.13 2.86
N ALA A 569 -12.28 8.75 4.06
CA ALA A 569 -13.17 9.60 4.85
C ALA A 569 -12.49 10.89 5.36
N LEU A 570 -11.20 10.85 5.68
CA LEU A 570 -10.45 11.99 6.20
C LEU A 570 -10.01 12.96 5.09
N ASP A 571 -9.56 12.44 3.96
CA ASP A 571 -9.11 13.23 2.81
C ASP A 571 -10.30 13.89 2.12
N HIS A 572 -11.44 13.20 1.93
CA HIS A 572 -12.66 13.86 1.46
C HIS A 572 -13.15 14.91 2.46
N ALA A 573 -13.09 14.64 3.77
CA ALA A 573 -13.43 15.65 4.76
C ALA A 573 -12.54 16.90 4.63
N ARG A 574 -11.23 16.72 4.41
CA ARG A 574 -10.27 17.83 4.28
C ARG A 574 -10.43 18.58 2.96
N GLU A 575 -10.52 17.87 1.84
CA GLU A 575 -10.68 18.42 0.49
C GLU A 575 -11.97 19.23 0.37
N ASP A 576 -13.08 18.69 0.86
CA ASP A 576 -14.40 19.33 0.79
C ASP A 576 -14.72 20.18 2.03
N GLY A 577 -13.80 20.26 3.00
CA GLY A 577 -13.97 21.02 4.23
C GLY A 577 -15.10 20.51 5.14
N MET A 578 -15.53 19.27 4.97
CA MET A 578 -16.67 18.67 5.67
C MET A 578 -16.42 18.47 7.17
N LYS A 579 -17.53 18.37 7.90
CA LYS A 579 -17.55 17.87 9.27
C LYS A 579 -18.04 16.43 9.28
N ILE A 580 -17.33 15.57 10.00
CA ILE A 580 -17.66 14.15 10.12
C ILE A 580 -17.63 13.74 11.59
N SER A 581 -18.50 12.83 11.99
CA SER A 581 -18.41 12.07 13.25
C SER A 581 -18.09 10.62 12.96
N VAL A 582 -17.13 10.05 13.70
CA VAL A 582 -16.71 8.64 13.52
C VAL A 582 -16.81 7.92 14.86
N PHE A 583 -17.44 6.74 14.84
CA PHE A 583 -17.50 5.80 15.95
C PHE A 583 -16.74 4.54 15.58
N THR A 584 -16.01 3.97 16.53
CA THR A 584 -15.15 2.81 16.24
C THR A 584 -14.88 2.02 17.51
N GLY A 585 -14.73 0.70 17.39
CA GLY A 585 -14.45 -0.15 18.55
C GLY A 585 -14.27 -1.62 18.21
N PRO A 586 -13.92 -2.44 19.20
CA PRO A 586 -13.88 -3.89 19.07
C PRO A 586 -15.26 -4.53 19.23
N VAL A 587 -15.39 -5.78 18.79
CA VAL A 587 -16.48 -6.69 19.19
C VAL A 587 -15.95 -7.63 20.28
N PHE A 588 -16.48 -7.49 21.49
CA PHE A 588 -16.14 -8.40 22.59
C PHE A 588 -16.95 -9.68 22.55
N ARG A 589 -16.28 -10.81 22.30
CA ARG A 589 -16.88 -12.14 22.29
C ARG A 589 -16.47 -12.95 23.51
N LYS A 590 -17.33 -13.88 23.92
CA LYS A 590 -17.04 -14.81 25.00
C LYS A 590 -15.85 -15.72 24.67
N ASN A 591 -15.65 -16.05 23.39
CA ASN A 591 -14.62 -16.96 22.91
C ASN A 591 -13.42 -16.22 22.27
N ASP A 592 -13.26 -14.92 22.53
CA ASP A 592 -12.04 -14.20 22.14
C ASP A 592 -10.80 -14.90 22.75
N PRO A 593 -9.72 -15.11 21.97
CA PRO A 593 -8.54 -15.83 22.42
C PRO A 593 -7.80 -15.05 23.50
N VAL A 594 -7.16 -15.77 24.42
CA VAL A 594 -6.28 -15.19 25.43
C VAL A 594 -4.84 -15.35 24.95
N ILE A 595 -4.19 -14.25 24.61
CA ILE A 595 -2.82 -14.22 24.10
C ILE A 595 -2.04 -13.23 24.97
N TYR A 596 -0.87 -13.64 25.45
CA TYR A 596 -0.07 -12.90 26.44
C TYR A 596 -0.86 -12.46 27.68
N GLY A 597 -1.81 -13.29 28.13
CA GLY A 597 -2.67 -13.00 29.29
C GLY A 597 -3.78 -11.97 29.03
N VAL A 598 -3.94 -11.51 27.79
CA VAL A 598 -4.97 -10.54 27.39
C VAL A 598 -6.00 -11.21 26.48
N LYS A 599 -7.28 -10.95 26.72
CA LYS A 599 -8.37 -11.43 25.85
C LYS A 599 -8.49 -10.55 24.61
N ILE A 600 -7.97 -11.02 23.48
CA ILE A 600 -7.78 -10.25 22.25
C ILE A 600 -9.09 -10.22 21.43
N PRO A 601 -9.66 -9.05 21.14
CA PRO A 601 -10.84 -8.96 20.26
C PRO A 601 -10.46 -9.35 18.83
N VAL A 602 -11.23 -10.24 18.21
CA VAL A 602 -10.93 -10.73 16.84
C VAL A 602 -11.55 -9.85 15.75
N ILE A 603 -12.54 -9.03 16.09
CA ILE A 603 -13.27 -8.17 15.16
C ILE A 603 -13.29 -6.74 15.66
N SER A 604 -13.14 -5.79 14.73
CA SER A 604 -13.36 -4.37 14.93
C SER A 604 -14.47 -3.87 14.02
N TRP A 605 -15.10 -2.76 14.39
CA TRP A 605 -16.18 -2.10 13.63
C TRP A 605 -15.97 -0.59 13.60
N LYS A 606 -16.59 0.07 12.60
CA LYS A 606 -16.61 1.53 12.50
C LYS A 606 -17.89 2.03 11.86
N ILE A 607 -18.31 3.22 12.25
CA ILE A 607 -19.44 3.95 11.68
C ILE A 607 -18.98 5.37 11.36
N ILE A 608 -19.28 5.83 10.14
CA ILE A 608 -18.96 7.18 9.66
C ILE A 608 -20.27 7.93 9.43
N VAL A 609 -20.39 9.12 10.00
CA VAL A 609 -21.61 9.94 9.96
C VAL A 609 -21.29 11.34 9.48
N PHE A 610 -22.03 11.81 8.48
CA PHE A 610 -21.85 13.12 7.87
C PHE A 610 -23.17 13.67 7.31
N ILE A 611 -23.19 14.94 6.94
CA ILE A 611 -24.28 15.53 6.18
C ILE A 611 -23.94 15.39 4.70
N ASN A 612 -24.78 14.70 3.94
CA ASN A 612 -24.58 14.53 2.51
C ASN A 612 -24.85 15.87 1.79
N ASP A 613 -23.87 16.37 1.04
CA ASP A 613 -23.91 17.72 0.45
C ASP A 613 -24.98 17.88 -0.63
N GLU A 614 -25.34 16.80 -1.33
CA GLU A 614 -26.38 16.82 -2.37
C GLU A 614 -27.80 16.85 -1.78
N THR A 615 -28.02 16.11 -0.69
CA THR A 615 -29.34 15.92 -0.10
C THR A 615 -29.60 16.81 1.12
N GLY A 616 -28.55 17.34 1.75
CA GLY A 616 -28.60 18.08 3.00
C GLY A 616 -29.05 17.23 4.21
N LYS A 617 -29.05 15.90 4.08
CA LYS A 617 -29.52 14.96 5.11
C LYS A 617 -28.36 14.25 5.80
N LEU A 618 -28.62 13.80 7.02
CA LEU A 618 -27.73 12.91 7.76
C LEU A 618 -27.61 11.56 7.03
N SER A 619 -26.38 11.12 6.74
CA SER A 619 -26.05 9.78 6.24
C SER A 619 -25.07 9.11 7.21
N ALA A 620 -25.24 7.79 7.39
CA ALA A 620 -24.41 6.98 8.27
C ALA A 620 -24.07 5.64 7.59
N THR A 621 -22.80 5.23 7.63
CA THR A 621 -22.35 3.96 7.02
C THR A 621 -21.55 3.11 8.00
N GLY A 622 -21.82 1.80 8.04
CA GLY A 622 -21.19 0.85 8.97
C GLY A 622 -20.22 -0.14 8.32
N TYR A 623 -19.17 -0.51 9.05
CA TYR A 623 -18.08 -1.36 8.58
C TYR A 623 -17.63 -2.35 9.66
N LYS A 624 -17.14 -3.53 9.25
CA LYS A 624 -16.51 -4.52 10.13
C LYS A 624 -15.27 -5.14 9.49
N MET A 625 -14.30 -5.56 10.31
CA MET A 625 -13.07 -6.21 9.86
C MET A 625 -12.58 -7.25 10.89
N SER A 626 -12.00 -8.36 10.44
CA SER A 626 -11.51 -9.43 11.33
C SER A 626 -10.01 -9.65 11.24
N GLN A 627 -9.31 -9.66 12.38
CA GLN A 627 -7.86 -9.91 12.44
C GLN A 627 -7.49 -11.39 12.58
N LYS A 628 -8.48 -12.29 12.45
CA LYS A 628 -8.34 -13.72 12.75
C LYS A 628 -7.21 -14.37 11.98
N ASP A 629 -7.11 -14.11 10.68
CA ASP A 629 -6.14 -14.74 9.77
C ASP A 629 -4.71 -14.22 9.97
N HIS A 630 -4.53 -13.24 10.86
CA HIS A 630 -3.23 -12.72 11.26
C HIS A 630 -2.76 -13.23 12.63
N LEU A 631 -3.61 -13.92 13.40
CA LEU A 631 -3.21 -14.49 14.69
C LEU A 631 -2.36 -15.77 14.46
N PRO A 632 -1.30 -16.02 15.26
CA PRO A 632 -0.45 -17.21 15.11
C PRO A 632 -1.25 -18.52 15.31
N GLU A 633 -1.00 -19.52 14.45
CA GLU A 633 -1.67 -20.84 14.49
C GLU A 633 -1.20 -21.70 15.68
N GLU A 634 -2.04 -21.85 16.70
CA GLU A 634 -2.18 -23.09 17.46
C GLU A 634 -3.70 -23.38 17.62
N GLU A 635 -4.16 -24.48 17.01
CA GLU A 635 -5.52 -25.04 17.03
C GLU A 635 -6.72 -24.13 16.72
N PHE A 636 -6.87 -23.62 15.48
CA PHE A 636 -8.19 -23.11 15.04
C PHE A 636 -8.48 -23.40 13.56
N VAL A 637 -9.42 -24.31 13.31
CA VAL A 637 -10.01 -24.55 11.97
C VAL A 637 -11.35 -23.80 11.85
N PHE A 638 -11.58 -23.24 10.64
CA PHE A 638 -12.80 -22.73 10.03
C PHE A 638 -13.09 -21.22 10.07
N GLY A 639 -13.08 -20.62 8.86
CA GLY A 639 -13.89 -19.47 8.42
C GLY A 639 -13.10 -18.19 8.17
N ALA A 640 -12.85 -17.87 6.89
CA ALA A 640 -12.23 -16.65 6.37
C ALA A 640 -13.23 -15.48 6.32
N TYR A 641 -12.84 -14.24 6.69
CA TYR A 641 -13.59 -13.04 6.31
C TYR A 641 -12.73 -11.75 6.29
N GLU A 642 -12.75 -11.12 5.11
CA GLU A 642 -12.20 -9.82 4.72
C GLU A 642 -13.02 -8.63 5.29
N ALA A 643 -12.49 -7.40 5.15
CA ALA A 643 -13.21 -6.17 5.51
C ALA A 643 -14.53 -6.06 4.73
N ALA A 644 -15.61 -5.59 5.39
CA ALA A 644 -16.94 -5.56 4.78
C ALA A 644 -17.78 -4.37 5.26
N GLN A 645 -18.57 -3.78 4.36
CA GLN A 645 -19.67 -2.89 4.73
C GLN A 645 -20.76 -3.76 5.36
N THR A 646 -21.30 -3.31 6.49
CA THR A 646 -22.35 -4.00 7.22
C THR A 646 -23.33 -2.99 7.77
N SER A 647 -24.59 -3.41 7.96
CA SER A 647 -25.56 -2.50 8.56
C SER A 647 -25.19 -2.15 10.00
N ILE A 648 -25.52 -0.91 10.41
CA ILE A 648 -25.39 -0.41 11.78
C ILE A 648 -26.21 -1.30 12.72
N THR A 649 -27.41 -1.72 12.32
CA THR A 649 -28.24 -2.70 13.05
C THR A 649 -27.49 -4.01 13.34
N ASN A 650 -26.65 -4.49 12.43
CA ASN A 650 -25.81 -5.66 12.68
C ASN A 650 -24.65 -5.34 13.64
N ILE A 651 -24.06 -4.15 13.56
CA ILE A 651 -23.05 -3.69 14.54
C ILE A 651 -23.67 -3.62 15.93
N GLU A 652 -24.89 -3.08 16.08
CA GLU A 652 -25.64 -3.05 17.35
C GLU A 652 -25.83 -4.46 17.92
N LYS A 653 -26.30 -5.41 17.10
CA LYS A 653 -26.45 -6.82 17.49
C LYS A 653 -25.13 -7.45 17.95
N LEU A 654 -24.04 -7.20 17.24
CA LEU A 654 -22.72 -7.77 17.55
C LEU A 654 -22.11 -7.16 18.83
N THR A 655 -22.30 -5.86 19.03
CA THR A 655 -21.60 -5.08 20.06
C THR A 655 -22.43 -4.88 21.31
N GLY A 656 -23.76 -5.04 21.25
CA GLY A 656 -24.68 -4.67 22.33
C GLY A 656 -24.75 -3.16 22.56
N LEU A 657 -24.29 -2.36 21.59
CA LEU A 657 -24.44 -0.91 21.58
C LEU A 657 -25.74 -0.53 20.86
N SER A 658 -26.25 0.66 21.15
CA SER A 658 -27.30 1.35 20.41
C SER A 658 -26.74 2.66 19.88
N PHE A 659 -26.92 2.89 18.58
CA PHE A 659 -26.56 4.14 17.91
C PHE A 659 -27.80 5.03 17.68
N GLY A 660 -28.93 4.70 18.31
CA GLY A 660 -30.19 5.41 18.18
C GLY A 660 -30.68 5.44 16.73
N GLU A 661 -31.04 6.61 16.25
CA GLU A 661 -31.61 6.80 14.91
C GLU A 661 -30.60 6.59 13.77
N LEU A 662 -29.29 6.43 14.05
CA LEU A 662 -28.30 6.26 12.98
C LEU A 662 -28.58 5.03 12.09
N SER A 663 -29.16 3.97 12.66
CA SER A 663 -29.57 2.80 11.89
C SER A 663 -30.63 3.13 10.83
N ALA A 664 -31.50 4.11 11.07
CA ALA A 664 -32.49 4.58 10.08
C ALA A 664 -31.87 5.40 8.95
N HIS A 665 -30.64 5.90 9.13
CA HIS A 665 -29.87 6.67 8.16
C HIS A 665 -28.82 5.83 7.41
N ASP A 666 -28.85 4.50 7.61
CA ASP A 666 -27.94 3.55 6.97
C ASP A 666 -28.56 2.96 5.69
N PRO A 667 -27.90 3.09 4.52
CA PRO A 667 -28.40 2.55 3.26
C PRO A 667 -28.53 1.01 3.24
N LEU A 668 -27.91 0.30 4.19
CA LEU A 668 -28.03 -1.16 4.32
C LEU A 668 -29.09 -1.62 5.32
N ASN A 669 -29.85 -0.72 5.95
CA ASN A 669 -30.81 -1.09 7.00
C ASN A 669 -31.93 -2.02 6.49
N GLU A 670 -32.46 -1.79 5.28
CA GLU A 670 -33.49 -2.62 4.64
C GLU A 670 -32.96 -4.02 4.22
N GLN A 671 -31.64 -4.24 4.26
CA GLN A 671 -30.95 -5.45 3.84
C GLN A 671 -30.32 -6.22 5.02
N SER A 672 -30.78 -5.97 6.26
CA SER A 672 -30.16 -6.47 7.49
C SER A 672 -30.07 -8.01 7.66
N GLU A 673 -30.72 -8.79 6.79
CA GLU A 673 -30.61 -10.25 6.72
C GLU A 673 -29.66 -10.78 5.63
N LEU A 674 -29.10 -9.91 4.78
CA LEU A 674 -28.13 -10.30 3.75
C LEU A 674 -26.69 -10.40 4.29
N PRO A 675 -25.83 -11.24 3.69
CA PRO A 675 -24.41 -11.33 4.07
C PRO A 675 -23.74 -9.95 3.94
N ALA A 676 -22.81 -9.63 4.86
CA ALA A 676 -22.03 -8.40 4.77
C ALA A 676 -21.32 -8.30 3.42
N LEU A 677 -21.33 -7.11 2.83
CA LEU A 677 -20.77 -6.86 1.50
C LEU A 677 -19.24 -6.76 1.64
N PRO A 678 -18.45 -7.70 1.10
CA PRO A 678 -17.00 -7.56 1.09
C PRO A 678 -16.62 -6.24 0.43
N LEU A 679 -15.67 -5.53 1.04
CA LEU A 679 -15.14 -4.28 0.51
C LEU A 679 -13.70 -4.50 0.06
N ASP A 680 -13.53 -4.53 -1.25
CA ASP A 680 -12.22 -4.51 -1.90
C ASP A 680 -11.81 -3.05 -2.22
N ASN A 681 -12.78 -2.11 -2.18
CA ASN A 681 -12.64 -0.73 -2.65
C ASN A 681 -13.70 0.20 -2.02
N VAL A 682 -13.31 1.44 -1.67
CA VAL A 682 -14.18 2.50 -1.13
C VAL A 682 -15.36 2.91 -2.05
N ARG A 683 -15.28 2.72 -3.38
CA ARG A 683 -16.40 2.97 -4.30
C ARG A 683 -17.51 1.91 -4.23
N GLN A 684 -17.26 0.77 -3.56
CA GLN A 684 -18.31 -0.22 -3.28
C GLN A 684 -19.17 0.20 -2.07
N ILE A 685 -18.79 1.28 -1.38
CA ILE A 685 -19.54 1.86 -0.28
C ILE A 685 -20.85 2.44 -0.83
N ARG A 686 -21.96 1.94 -0.30
CA ARG A 686 -23.26 2.56 -0.49
C ARG A 686 -23.43 3.67 0.55
N PHE A 687 -23.83 4.86 0.11
CA PHE A 687 -24.06 6.05 0.93
C PHE A 687 -25.54 6.35 1.14
#